data_AF-A0A7C3FC84-F1
#
_entry.id   AF-A0A7C3FC84-F1
#
_cell.length_a   1.000
_cell.length_b   1.000
_cell.length_c   1.000
_cell.angle_alpha   90.00
_cell.angle_beta   90.00
_cell.angle_gamma   90.00
#
_symmetry.space_group_name_H-M   'P 1'
#
loop_
_entity.id
_entity.type
_entity.pdbx_description
1 polymer ?
#
loop_
_entity_poly.entity_id
_entity_poly.type
_entity_poly.pdbx_seq_one_letter_code
_entity_poly.pdbx_strand_id
1 'polypeptide(L)'
;MLAKGKPGWIVFTEELGADPNDHSGRDYRQWSNQDLGIIVRLNHGYEPNGTIPHSSQYEAFAQRCANFVAASQGAHIWIIGNEPNMSAERPGVQRDLSVSPPRLINPGEIITPELYVRCYRLCREAIKSVPGHENDQVCVAAVAPWNNETKYPGNELGDWVIYLRDVLQMLGPEECDGITLHTYTHGSDPSLIYSEARMGPPFENRYYNFYAYRDFMEAIPESMRHLPVYITETDQNEPWADVNSGWVRNAYAEINWWNQQPGHQQIRLLALYRWPPRDQWVIEGKQGVIEDFLMALDNDYRWRETPVPVREPYRVTFLSHDTPTQMSPGEIYTVRLHLRNEGSRTWRQDGPNPVHVGYHWFDQDGDPVLLPPEHDFRSELPSDIAPDEEVEVEARVAAPSQVGSFTLEWDLVEEGITWFQDQGSEPLSVPVEVAIPEEYFEETGQWVRGPFLLFLREQGIDVIGLPVSPQFLDEETGREVQYFEKVALELIDGQVRVHPTGGEAYRARLRVRELQQRIEELSQEIERLRRELEKRPPVAYVPRPEIENVIDQLDRDPEGFFKRPLERVRYLVFNHTAVPASVPVDRLAAAHRQRGLPGFAGQFLITGDGRILQTEPLDEVIDDQQVWSVEGINIYVAGNFMEDVPTPAQIEAAARLCAWLLQELGLSEAAIVGLSELITTQSPGTQWLEGARWKDMLLRRVRDLRYPSPAPELEQEVARLQSELEATRQRAEAAEARVEELQQEVERLRQRLEEMPSGPIPKPAFRVIVDELPKSDDPENVYDTRDRSEITAIVVHHTAVPPNIDAYRVADAHVRINGWPGIGYHFFINPDGTIEQTNWLETVSAHTRGHNRYSVGIAFAGDFTSVIPTPAQIERGGHLIAWLMQELNIPLERVRGHKEMPDQTTVCPGDQWDSGQQWRELLFRRIRAVQAGQLDVQKTIGHYMLFWWRNPDYWAQADWENAQNYIRHFRPTCGFLVEDAMQAEYVTIVGGVAGVSWQDEERLRLAGCKVERIAGANEEETKAMLDELVALGRRFRTFDV
;
A
#
# COMPACT_ATOMS: atom_id res chain seq x y z
N MET A 1 5.52 63.05 10.59
CA MET A 1 6.86 62.52 10.27
C MET A 1 7.74 62.43 11.52
N LEU A 2 8.41 63.50 11.95
CA LEU A 2 9.37 63.44 13.07
C LEU A 2 8.77 62.94 14.40
N ALA A 3 7.54 63.35 14.74
CA ALA A 3 6.84 62.86 15.94
C ALA A 3 6.59 61.34 15.94
N LYS A 4 6.57 60.71 14.76
CA LYS A 4 6.43 59.24 14.59
C LYS A 4 7.78 58.54 14.42
N GLY A 5 8.91 59.25 14.53
CA GLY A 5 10.25 58.70 14.30
C GLY A 5 10.51 58.26 12.86
N LYS A 6 9.71 58.77 11.90
CA LYS A 6 9.80 58.42 10.47
C LYS A 6 10.09 59.68 9.67
N PRO A 7 11.38 60.08 9.55
CA PRO A 7 11.76 61.18 8.66
C PRO A 7 11.43 60.79 7.21
N GLY A 8 10.90 61.75 6.44
CA GLY A 8 10.55 61.58 5.03
C GLY A 8 11.07 62.76 4.22
N TRP A 9 10.43 63.06 3.09
CA TRP A 9 10.81 64.21 2.25
C TRP A 9 9.79 65.32 2.28
N ILE A 10 10.27 66.53 1.99
CA ILE A 10 9.47 67.71 1.73
C ILE A 10 9.76 68.18 0.30
N VAL A 11 8.71 68.44 -0.45
CA VAL A 11 8.80 69.07 -1.78
C VAL A 11 8.53 70.56 -1.64
N PHE A 12 9.49 71.39 -2.05
CA PHE A 12 9.33 72.84 -2.19
C PHE A 12 9.15 73.22 -3.65
N THR A 13 8.48 74.34 -3.89
CA THR A 13 8.41 74.97 -5.22
C THR A 13 8.88 76.40 -5.09
N GLU A 14 9.86 76.75 -5.92
CA GLU A 14 10.47 78.08 -5.96
C GLU A 14 10.23 78.70 -7.33
N GLU A 15 9.94 80.00 -7.34
CA GLU A 15 9.82 80.81 -8.54
C GLU A 15 11.11 81.62 -8.70
N LEU A 16 11.86 81.37 -9.78
CA LEU A 16 13.22 81.86 -9.97
C LEU A 16 13.31 83.04 -10.94
N GLY A 17 12.38 83.15 -11.89
CA GLY A 17 12.57 83.97 -13.09
C GLY A 17 13.72 83.46 -13.97
N ALA A 18 14.21 84.29 -14.89
CA ALA A 18 15.28 83.95 -15.83
C ALA A 18 16.45 84.96 -15.85
N ASP A 19 16.63 85.76 -14.80
CA ASP A 19 17.78 86.69 -14.70
C ASP A 19 19.07 85.93 -14.36
N PRO A 20 20.05 85.83 -15.27
CA PRO A 20 21.28 85.07 -15.03
C PRO A 20 22.20 85.75 -14.00
N ASN A 21 21.91 86.98 -13.56
CA ASN A 21 22.68 87.71 -12.55
C ASN A 21 22.05 87.65 -11.15
N ASP A 22 20.87 87.02 -11.00
CA ASP A 22 20.28 86.80 -9.68
C ASP A 22 20.99 85.62 -9.00
N HIS A 23 21.65 85.92 -7.87
CA HIS A 23 22.38 84.97 -7.03
C HIS A 23 21.66 84.69 -5.70
N SER A 24 20.36 84.99 -5.61
CA SER A 24 19.56 84.61 -4.45
C SER A 24 19.28 83.09 -4.44
N GLY A 25 19.22 82.54 -3.24
CA GLY A 25 18.93 81.14 -2.94
C GLY A 25 18.15 81.02 -1.62
N ARG A 26 17.96 79.78 -1.14
CA ARG A 26 17.20 79.49 0.08
C ARG A 26 17.93 78.51 1.00
N ASP A 27 17.82 78.75 2.31
CA ASP A 27 18.34 77.84 3.34
C ASP A 27 17.26 76.84 3.77
N TYR A 28 17.45 75.57 3.44
CA TYR A 28 16.58 74.45 3.78
C TYR A 28 17.06 73.67 5.01
N ARG A 29 18.22 74.02 5.60
CA ARG A 29 18.82 73.28 6.73
C ARG A 29 17.94 73.21 7.96
N GLN A 30 16.97 74.13 8.10
CA GLN A 30 15.98 74.03 9.17
C GLN A 30 15.20 72.70 9.11
N TRP A 31 15.07 72.06 7.95
CA TRP A 31 14.46 70.75 7.78
C TRP A 31 15.51 69.65 7.59
N SER A 32 16.52 69.83 6.72
CA SER A 32 17.48 68.76 6.45
C SER A 32 18.42 68.44 7.60
N ASN A 33 18.69 69.37 8.54
CA ASN A 33 19.40 69.04 9.78
C ASN A 33 18.58 68.16 10.74
N GLN A 34 17.30 67.89 10.44
CA GLN A 34 16.41 66.99 11.17
C GLN A 34 16.17 65.68 10.40
N ASP A 35 17.10 65.32 9.50
CA ASP A 35 17.05 64.13 8.63
C ASP A 35 15.88 64.11 7.62
N LEU A 36 15.23 65.25 7.38
CA LEU A 36 14.21 65.35 6.34
C LEU A 36 14.88 65.59 4.97
N GLY A 37 14.57 64.75 3.99
CA GLY A 37 15.04 64.95 2.63
C GLY A 37 14.34 66.13 1.96
N ILE A 38 15.07 66.89 1.14
CA ILE A 38 14.55 68.11 0.51
C ILE A 38 14.62 67.96 -1.00
N ILE A 39 13.45 68.08 -1.64
CA ILE A 39 13.29 68.14 -3.09
C ILE A 39 12.78 69.55 -3.44
N VAL A 40 13.39 70.20 -4.42
CA VAL A 40 13.03 71.57 -4.80
C VAL A 40 12.69 71.63 -6.28
N ARG A 41 11.46 72.05 -6.58
CA ARG A 41 10.96 72.35 -7.92
C ARG A 41 11.36 73.76 -8.31
N LEU A 42 12.20 73.88 -9.33
CA LEU A 42 12.72 75.13 -9.88
C LEU A 42 11.83 75.58 -11.03
N ASN A 43 10.88 76.46 -10.75
CA ASN A 43 10.00 77.04 -11.76
C ASN A 43 10.54 78.41 -12.20
N HIS A 44 10.41 78.70 -13.49
CA HIS A 44 10.60 80.05 -14.02
C HIS A 44 9.54 81.01 -13.48
N GLY A 45 8.27 80.60 -13.52
CA GLY A 45 7.14 81.34 -12.99
C GLY A 45 5.85 80.56 -13.16
N TYR A 46 4.73 81.26 -13.00
CA TYR A 46 3.38 80.76 -13.25
C TYR A 46 2.72 81.60 -14.34
N GLU A 47 1.49 81.28 -14.76
CA GLU A 47 0.75 82.09 -15.75
C GLU A 47 0.87 83.60 -15.46
N PRO A 48 1.34 84.43 -16.41
CA PRO A 48 1.60 84.12 -17.83
C PRO A 48 3.04 83.70 -18.17
N ASN A 49 3.96 83.67 -17.21
CA ASN A 49 5.40 83.45 -17.42
C ASN A 49 5.77 82.00 -17.73
N GLY A 50 4.95 81.04 -17.28
CA GLY A 50 5.14 79.61 -17.52
C GLY A 50 6.22 78.95 -16.64
N THR A 51 6.13 77.63 -16.53
CA THR A 51 6.98 76.81 -15.66
C THR A 51 8.45 76.80 -16.07
N ILE A 52 8.71 76.91 -17.37
CA ILE A 52 10.00 77.20 -17.99
C ILE A 52 9.80 78.44 -18.88
N PRO A 53 10.82 79.27 -19.11
CA PRO A 53 10.63 80.49 -19.89
C PRO A 53 10.42 80.16 -21.38
N HIS A 54 10.20 81.20 -22.19
CA HIS A 54 10.25 81.06 -23.64
C HIS A 54 11.63 80.50 -24.08
N SER A 55 11.67 79.67 -25.11
CA SER A 55 12.86 78.92 -25.58
C SER A 55 14.07 79.76 -25.98
N SER A 56 13.88 81.09 -26.09
CA SER A 56 14.92 82.09 -26.30
C SER A 56 15.66 82.51 -25.02
N GLN A 57 15.21 82.04 -23.85
CA GLN A 57 15.76 82.37 -22.53
C GLN A 57 16.26 81.15 -21.76
N TYR A 58 16.31 79.95 -22.37
CA TYR A 58 16.73 78.73 -21.69
C TYR A 58 18.15 78.81 -21.13
N GLU A 59 19.09 79.43 -21.84
CA GLU A 59 20.47 79.61 -21.37
C GLU A 59 20.53 80.53 -20.14
N ALA A 60 19.73 81.60 -20.13
CA ALA A 60 19.64 82.53 -19.00
C ALA A 60 18.99 81.88 -17.77
N PHE A 61 17.94 81.07 -17.99
CA PHE A 61 17.28 80.30 -16.94
C PHE A 61 18.16 79.19 -16.37
N ALA A 62 18.90 78.46 -17.21
CA ALA A 62 19.87 77.47 -16.76
C ALA A 62 20.92 78.10 -15.83
N GLN A 63 21.46 79.27 -16.20
CA GLN A 63 22.37 80.01 -15.33
C GLN A 63 21.69 80.45 -14.03
N ARG A 64 20.43 80.91 -14.08
CA ARG A 64 19.67 81.28 -12.88
C ARG A 64 19.46 80.08 -11.94
N CYS A 65 19.14 78.91 -12.48
CA CYS A 65 19.04 77.65 -11.74
C CYS A 65 20.37 77.31 -11.05
N ALA A 66 21.49 77.37 -11.77
CA ALA A 66 22.82 77.12 -11.20
C ALA A 66 23.15 78.12 -10.06
N ASN A 67 22.85 79.41 -10.24
CA ASN A 67 23.03 80.42 -9.20
C ASN A 67 22.16 80.12 -7.96
N PHE A 68 20.91 79.70 -8.16
CA PHE A 68 20.00 79.35 -7.07
C PHE A 68 20.54 78.17 -6.27
N VAL A 69 20.99 77.12 -6.96
CA VAL A 69 21.58 75.93 -6.35
C VAL A 69 22.83 76.29 -5.56
N ALA A 70 23.77 77.03 -6.17
CA ALA A 70 25.00 77.48 -5.52
C ALA A 70 24.77 78.31 -4.24
N ALA A 71 23.69 79.08 -4.20
CA ALA A 71 23.32 79.91 -3.07
C ALA A 71 22.42 79.21 -2.04
N SER A 72 21.91 78.01 -2.34
CA SER A 72 20.99 77.25 -1.49
C SER A 72 21.72 76.21 -0.66
N GLN A 73 21.22 75.93 0.55
CA GLN A 73 21.85 74.98 1.46
C GLN A 73 20.85 73.94 1.95
N GLY A 74 21.29 72.69 2.02
CA GLY A 74 20.50 71.59 2.60
C GLY A 74 19.49 70.93 1.64
N ALA A 75 19.62 71.14 0.33
CA ALA A 75 18.85 70.46 -0.72
C ALA A 75 19.80 69.93 -1.80
N HIS A 76 19.49 68.75 -2.35
CA HIS A 76 20.34 68.02 -3.32
C HIS A 76 19.53 67.31 -4.41
N ILE A 77 18.22 67.58 -4.50
CA ILE A 77 17.32 67.00 -5.50
C ILE A 77 16.51 68.17 -6.10
N TRP A 78 16.67 68.37 -7.41
CA TRP A 78 16.15 69.53 -8.14
C TRP A 78 15.24 69.08 -9.27
N ILE A 79 14.03 69.63 -9.37
CA ILE A 79 13.09 69.35 -10.46
C ILE A 79 13.06 70.57 -11.39
N ILE A 80 13.21 70.37 -12.69
CA ILE A 80 13.20 71.49 -13.65
C ILE A 80 11.78 71.70 -14.20
N GLY A 81 11.05 72.65 -13.62
CA GLY A 81 9.68 72.97 -14.00
C GLY A 81 8.61 72.05 -13.38
N ASN A 82 7.40 72.18 -13.93
CA ASN A 82 6.14 71.62 -13.46
C ASN A 82 5.19 71.41 -14.64
N GLU A 83 4.69 70.20 -14.85
CA GLU A 83 3.58 69.91 -15.77
C GLU A 83 3.69 70.58 -17.16
N PRO A 84 4.82 70.42 -17.87
CA PRO A 84 5.08 71.15 -19.13
C PRO A 84 4.08 70.82 -20.25
N ASN A 85 3.34 69.71 -20.15
CA ASN A 85 2.29 69.34 -21.10
C ASN A 85 0.99 70.14 -20.94
N MET A 86 0.77 70.82 -19.81
CA MET A 86 -0.45 71.59 -19.53
C MET A 86 -0.34 73.02 -20.08
N SER A 87 -1.41 73.55 -20.70
CA SER A 87 -1.35 74.92 -21.25
C SER A 87 -1.12 75.99 -20.19
N ALA A 88 -1.62 75.76 -18.97
CA ALA A 88 -1.42 76.61 -17.79
C ALA A 88 0.05 76.98 -17.54
N GLU A 89 0.94 76.06 -17.88
CA GLU A 89 2.36 76.13 -17.56
C GLU A 89 3.20 76.64 -18.73
N ARG A 90 2.58 76.99 -19.86
CA ARG A 90 3.28 77.47 -21.04
C ARG A 90 3.73 78.92 -20.89
N PRO A 91 4.96 79.27 -21.32
CA PRO A 91 5.40 80.65 -21.31
C PRO A 91 4.60 81.48 -22.31
N GLY A 92 4.11 82.63 -21.85
CA GLY A 92 3.27 83.54 -22.63
C GLY A 92 1.80 83.14 -22.73
N VAL A 93 1.36 82.11 -22.01
CA VAL A 93 -0.06 81.72 -22.00
C VAL A 93 -0.93 82.81 -21.39
N GLN A 94 -2.14 82.98 -21.93
CA GLN A 94 -3.18 83.80 -21.33
C GLN A 94 -4.51 83.05 -21.41
N ARG A 95 -5.18 82.86 -20.27
CA ARG A 95 -6.47 82.18 -20.17
C ARG A 95 -7.53 83.09 -19.56
N ASP A 96 -8.75 82.95 -20.07
CA ASP A 96 -9.94 83.53 -19.46
C ASP A 96 -10.43 82.59 -18.36
N LEU A 97 -10.09 82.91 -17.11
CA LEU A 97 -10.51 82.16 -15.94
C LEU A 97 -11.97 82.45 -15.51
N SER A 98 -12.68 83.37 -16.18
CA SER A 98 -14.08 83.69 -15.86
C SER A 98 -15.10 82.68 -16.39
N VAL A 99 -14.65 81.76 -17.26
CA VAL A 99 -15.44 80.65 -17.81
C VAL A 99 -14.87 79.31 -17.34
N SER A 100 -15.73 78.31 -17.17
CA SER A 100 -15.33 76.95 -16.77
C SER A 100 -15.73 75.94 -17.86
N PRO A 101 -14.79 75.20 -18.46
CA PRO A 101 -13.33 75.29 -18.25
C PRO A 101 -12.75 76.61 -18.79
N PRO A 102 -11.58 77.06 -18.29
CA PRO A 102 -10.92 78.26 -18.76
C PRO A 102 -10.71 78.28 -20.27
N ARG A 103 -10.99 79.42 -20.92
CA ARG A 103 -10.83 79.57 -22.36
C ARG A 103 -9.44 80.13 -22.69
N LEU A 104 -8.72 79.49 -23.59
CA LEU A 104 -7.40 79.95 -24.06
C LEU A 104 -7.53 81.23 -24.92
N ILE A 105 -6.89 82.33 -24.49
CA ILE A 105 -6.80 83.60 -25.21
C ILE A 105 -5.52 83.63 -26.05
N ASN A 106 -4.38 83.30 -25.42
CA ASN A 106 -3.09 83.13 -26.05
C ASN A 106 -2.55 81.75 -25.66
N PRO A 107 -2.24 80.86 -26.62
CA PRO A 107 -1.74 79.52 -26.31
C PRO A 107 -0.35 79.48 -25.68
N GLY A 108 0.42 80.58 -25.74
CA GLY A 108 1.83 80.60 -25.34
C GLY A 108 2.70 79.74 -26.27
N GLU A 109 3.98 79.56 -25.91
CA GLU A 109 4.85 78.59 -26.58
C GLU A 109 4.50 77.18 -26.10
N ILE A 110 4.14 76.29 -27.04
CA ILE A 110 3.88 74.89 -26.72
C ILE A 110 5.20 74.22 -26.35
N ILE A 111 5.27 73.67 -25.15
CA ILE A 111 6.45 72.95 -24.66
C ILE A 111 6.39 71.51 -25.18
N THR A 112 6.91 71.25 -26.39
CA THR A 112 7.06 69.88 -26.90
C THR A 112 8.14 69.10 -26.13
N PRO A 113 8.20 67.76 -26.21
CA PRO A 113 9.29 66.99 -25.61
C PRO A 113 10.68 67.51 -25.99
N GLU A 114 10.90 67.91 -27.24
CA GLU A 114 12.20 68.43 -27.70
C GLU A 114 12.57 69.75 -27.02
N LEU A 115 11.61 70.66 -26.85
CA LEU A 115 11.84 71.94 -26.17
C LEU A 115 12.08 71.75 -24.68
N TYR A 116 11.29 70.90 -24.03
CA TYR A 116 11.47 70.55 -22.62
C TYR A 116 12.84 69.93 -22.38
N VAL A 117 13.21 68.91 -23.17
CA VAL A 117 14.50 68.22 -23.07
C VAL A 117 15.67 69.18 -23.30
N ARG A 118 15.56 70.13 -24.24
CA ARG A 118 16.59 71.16 -24.44
C ARG A 118 16.77 72.03 -23.20
N CYS A 119 15.67 72.53 -22.61
CA CYS A 119 15.72 73.35 -21.39
C CYS A 119 16.30 72.55 -20.21
N TYR A 120 15.81 71.32 -20.02
CA TYR A 120 16.26 70.42 -18.96
C TYR A 120 17.76 70.12 -19.05
N ARG A 121 18.29 69.78 -20.24
CA ARG A 121 19.73 69.52 -20.44
C ARG A 121 20.59 70.72 -20.04
N LEU A 122 20.22 71.92 -20.49
CA LEU A 122 20.93 73.15 -20.15
C LEU A 122 20.92 73.39 -18.63
N CYS A 123 19.76 73.24 -17.97
CA CYS A 123 19.66 73.40 -16.53
C CYS A 123 20.47 72.34 -15.77
N ARG A 124 20.38 71.07 -16.16
CA ARG A 124 21.13 69.97 -15.54
C ARG A 124 22.63 70.17 -15.65
N GLU A 125 23.13 70.50 -16.85
CA GLU A 125 24.55 70.76 -17.07
C GLU A 125 25.05 71.95 -16.23
N ALA A 126 24.29 73.04 -16.20
CA ALA A 126 24.64 74.22 -15.42
C ALA A 126 24.65 73.93 -13.90
N ILE A 127 23.66 73.19 -13.39
CA ILE A 127 23.58 72.79 -11.97
C ILE A 127 24.74 71.86 -11.61
N LYS A 128 25.01 70.82 -12.41
CA LYS A 128 26.09 69.86 -12.14
C LYS A 128 27.49 70.46 -12.26
N SER A 129 27.61 71.61 -12.92
CA SER A 129 28.86 72.37 -13.00
C SER A 129 29.11 73.27 -11.77
N VAL A 130 28.15 73.38 -10.85
CA VAL A 130 28.33 74.12 -9.60
C VAL A 130 29.19 73.28 -8.65
N PRO A 131 30.31 73.82 -8.12
CA PRO A 131 31.17 73.08 -7.20
C PRO A 131 30.43 72.58 -5.96
N GLY A 132 30.56 71.29 -5.66
CA GLY A 132 29.89 70.64 -4.54
C GLY A 132 28.48 70.10 -4.85
N HIS A 133 27.99 70.29 -6.07
CA HIS A 133 26.68 69.82 -6.55
C HIS A 133 26.80 68.87 -7.75
N GLU A 134 27.99 68.33 -8.01
CA GLU A 134 28.26 67.42 -9.14
C GLU A 134 27.43 66.12 -9.05
N ASN A 135 27.11 65.72 -7.82
CA ASN A 135 26.34 64.50 -7.49
C ASN A 135 24.87 64.78 -7.14
N ASP A 136 24.42 66.04 -7.25
CA ASP A 136 23.01 66.36 -7.02
C ASP A 136 22.14 65.68 -8.09
N GLN A 137 20.93 65.29 -7.69
CA GLN A 137 19.95 64.73 -8.62
C GLN A 137 19.20 65.87 -9.30
N VAL A 138 19.20 65.87 -10.63
CA VAL A 138 18.33 66.74 -11.42
C VAL A 138 17.25 65.89 -12.06
N CYS A 139 16.02 66.03 -11.61
CA CYS A 139 14.88 65.23 -12.03
C CYS A 139 14.02 65.96 -13.08
N VAL A 140 13.41 65.19 -13.98
CA VAL A 140 12.43 65.75 -14.92
C VAL A 140 11.15 66.16 -14.19
N ALA A 141 10.49 67.22 -14.64
CA ALA A 141 9.17 67.64 -14.19
C ALA A 141 8.13 66.55 -14.40
N ALA A 142 7.22 66.46 -13.44
CA ALA A 142 6.04 65.63 -13.56
C ALA A 142 5.16 66.15 -14.69
N VAL A 143 4.52 65.21 -15.39
CA VAL A 143 3.55 65.49 -16.44
C VAL A 143 2.16 65.55 -15.81
N ALA A 144 1.35 66.55 -16.16
CA ALA A 144 -0.03 66.65 -15.72
C ALA A 144 -0.82 65.43 -16.23
N PRO A 145 -1.35 64.56 -15.35
CA PRO A 145 -2.14 63.43 -15.78
C PRO A 145 -3.45 63.89 -16.43
N TRP A 146 -3.93 63.11 -17.40
CA TRP A 146 -5.17 63.33 -18.17
C TRP A 146 -5.20 64.59 -19.05
N ASN A 147 -4.16 65.43 -19.05
CA ASN A 147 -4.11 66.63 -19.86
C ASN A 147 -3.65 66.33 -21.29
N ASN A 148 -4.52 66.61 -22.25
CA ASN A 148 -4.28 66.32 -23.67
C ASN A 148 -4.05 67.54 -24.57
N GLU A 149 -3.64 68.66 -23.97
CA GLU A 149 -3.55 69.95 -24.65
C GLU A 149 -2.28 70.12 -25.49
N THR A 150 -1.25 69.28 -25.28
CA THR A 150 0.03 69.35 -26.00
C THR A 150 0.12 68.25 -27.05
N LYS A 151 -0.02 68.65 -28.32
CA LYS A 151 -0.06 67.76 -29.49
C LYS A 151 1.11 68.07 -30.41
N TYR A 152 1.74 67.03 -30.93
CA TYR A 152 2.90 67.11 -31.82
C TYR A 152 2.95 65.85 -32.71
N PRO A 153 3.76 65.83 -33.79
CA PRO A 153 3.85 64.66 -34.66
C PRO A 153 4.22 63.39 -33.87
N GLY A 154 3.42 62.32 -34.00
CA GLY A 154 3.57 61.09 -33.22
C GLY A 154 2.76 61.03 -31.92
N ASN A 155 2.12 62.13 -31.53
CA ASN A 155 1.20 62.22 -30.40
C ASN A 155 0.03 63.18 -30.71
N GLU A 156 -0.74 62.86 -31.75
CA GLU A 156 -1.80 63.72 -32.29
C GLU A 156 -2.99 63.87 -31.32
N LEU A 157 -3.17 62.90 -30.41
CA LEU A 157 -4.20 62.94 -29.38
C LEU A 157 -3.77 63.75 -28.16
N GLY A 158 -2.47 64.03 -27.99
CA GLY A 158 -1.92 64.67 -26.80
C GLY A 158 -1.89 63.74 -25.59
N ASP A 159 -1.70 62.45 -25.80
CA ASP A 159 -1.59 61.48 -24.70
C ASP A 159 -0.40 61.86 -23.79
N TRP A 160 -0.70 62.18 -22.53
CA TRP A 160 0.28 62.63 -21.53
C TRP A 160 1.27 61.52 -21.18
N VAL A 161 0.90 60.25 -21.30
CA VAL A 161 1.79 59.11 -21.08
C VAL A 161 2.80 58.99 -22.21
N ILE A 162 2.37 59.25 -23.45
CA ILE A 162 3.25 59.33 -24.61
C ILE A 162 4.22 60.52 -24.46
N TYR A 163 3.74 61.67 -23.98
CA TYR A 163 4.60 62.83 -23.70
C TYR A 163 5.74 62.48 -22.74
N LEU A 164 5.45 61.84 -21.60
CA LEU A 164 6.48 61.41 -20.65
C LEU A 164 7.47 60.44 -21.32
N ARG A 165 6.96 59.43 -22.02
CA ARG A 165 7.78 58.43 -22.71
C ARG A 165 8.75 59.09 -23.69
N ASP A 166 8.27 60.02 -24.51
CA ASP A 166 9.07 60.68 -25.53
C ASP A 166 10.16 61.56 -24.91
N VAL A 167 9.85 62.28 -23.81
CA VAL A 167 10.85 63.03 -23.03
C VAL A 167 11.95 62.10 -22.50
N LEU A 168 11.57 60.99 -21.87
CA LEU A 168 12.52 60.05 -21.28
C LEU A 168 13.37 59.36 -22.35
N GLN A 169 12.77 58.95 -23.48
CA GLN A 169 13.50 58.35 -24.60
C GLN A 169 14.51 59.32 -25.23
N MET A 170 14.19 60.61 -25.33
CA MET A 170 15.10 61.61 -25.87
C MET A 170 16.30 61.89 -24.95
N LEU A 171 16.13 61.77 -23.62
CA LEU A 171 17.22 61.93 -22.65
C LEU A 171 18.08 60.68 -22.55
N GLY A 172 17.46 59.51 -22.44
CA GLY A 172 18.15 58.26 -22.15
C GLY A 172 18.68 58.16 -20.71
N PRO A 173 19.31 57.03 -20.35
CA PRO A 173 19.65 56.69 -18.96
C PRO A 173 20.78 57.54 -18.35
N GLU A 174 21.67 58.13 -19.14
CA GLU A 174 22.84 58.87 -18.61
C GLU A 174 22.56 60.37 -18.37
N GLU A 175 21.53 60.91 -19.03
CA GLU A 175 21.23 62.33 -18.99
C GLU A 175 20.09 62.68 -18.03
N CYS A 176 19.53 61.71 -17.31
CA CYS A 176 18.45 61.89 -16.34
C CYS A 176 18.84 61.27 -14.99
N ASP A 177 18.68 62.00 -13.88
CA ASP A 177 19.05 61.50 -12.55
C ASP A 177 17.85 61.00 -11.73
N GLY A 178 16.63 61.32 -12.16
CA GLY A 178 15.40 60.91 -11.48
C GLY A 178 14.15 61.38 -12.21
N ILE A 179 13.03 60.71 -11.91
CA ILE A 179 11.75 60.91 -12.57
C ILE A 179 10.74 61.38 -11.53
N THR A 180 9.96 62.41 -11.86
CA THR A 180 8.87 62.85 -11.00
C THR A 180 7.51 62.65 -11.65
N LEU A 181 6.51 62.33 -10.84
CA LEU A 181 5.15 62.01 -11.26
C LEU A 181 4.14 62.78 -10.41
N HIS A 182 2.98 63.10 -10.98
CA HIS A 182 1.81 63.60 -10.27
C HIS A 182 0.65 62.63 -10.46
N THR A 183 -0.09 62.36 -9.39
CA THR A 183 -1.12 61.32 -9.39
C THR A 183 -2.28 61.75 -8.51
N TYR A 184 -3.52 61.61 -8.97
CA TYR A 184 -4.69 62.08 -8.22
C TYR A 184 -5.83 61.06 -8.29
N THR A 185 -6.88 61.25 -7.49
CA THR A 185 -8.19 60.65 -7.75
C THR A 185 -9.17 61.70 -8.26
N HIS A 186 -10.22 61.29 -8.97
CA HIS A 186 -11.33 62.17 -9.32
C HIS A 186 -12.41 62.14 -8.22
N GLY A 187 -12.06 62.59 -7.03
CA GLY A 187 -12.96 62.65 -5.87
C GLY A 187 -12.33 62.14 -4.58
N SER A 188 -12.98 62.47 -3.47
CA SER A 188 -12.54 62.21 -2.09
C SER A 188 -12.87 60.82 -1.53
N ASP A 189 -13.53 59.96 -2.30
CA ASP A 189 -13.82 58.58 -1.88
C ASP A 189 -12.51 57.75 -1.81
N PRO A 190 -12.12 57.22 -0.63
CA PRO A 190 -10.87 56.50 -0.45
C PRO A 190 -10.79 55.18 -1.24
N SER A 191 -11.92 54.65 -1.74
CA SER A 191 -11.92 53.48 -2.62
C SER A 191 -11.40 53.79 -4.03
N LEU A 192 -11.38 55.06 -4.44
CA LEU A 192 -10.87 55.48 -5.75
C LEU A 192 -9.37 55.27 -5.90
N ILE A 193 -8.63 55.10 -4.79
CA ILE A 193 -7.22 54.70 -4.81
C ILE A 193 -7.01 53.38 -5.53
N TYR A 194 -7.93 52.42 -5.35
CA TYR A 194 -7.84 51.08 -5.92
C TYR A 194 -8.69 50.90 -7.18
N SER A 195 -9.22 52.01 -7.73
CA SER A 195 -10.16 51.96 -8.84
C SER A 195 -9.46 51.61 -10.15
N GLU A 196 -9.94 50.54 -10.79
CA GLU A 196 -9.53 50.13 -12.13
C GLU A 196 -10.27 50.88 -13.25
N ALA A 197 -11.09 51.88 -12.91
CA ALA A 197 -11.85 52.63 -13.88
C ALA A 197 -10.93 53.22 -14.96
N ARG A 198 -11.32 53.05 -16.23
CA ARG A 198 -10.62 53.58 -17.39
C ARG A 198 -11.28 54.86 -17.89
N MET A 199 -10.52 55.68 -18.60
CA MET A 199 -11.08 56.85 -19.28
C MET A 199 -12.01 56.45 -20.42
N GLY A 200 -12.84 57.40 -20.85
CA GLY A 200 -13.64 57.24 -22.07
C GLY A 200 -12.80 57.38 -23.35
N PRO A 201 -13.40 57.08 -24.51
CA PRO A 201 -12.76 57.28 -25.82
C PRO A 201 -12.20 58.71 -25.99
N PRO A 202 -10.98 58.88 -26.53
CA PRO A 202 -10.11 57.88 -27.17
C PRO A 202 -9.00 57.30 -26.25
N PHE A 203 -9.16 57.38 -24.92
CA PHE A 203 -8.12 56.99 -23.95
C PHE A 203 -8.54 55.79 -23.09
N GLU A 204 -9.30 54.86 -23.65
CA GLU A 204 -9.84 53.70 -22.92
C GLU A 204 -8.75 52.79 -22.32
N ASN A 205 -7.51 52.92 -22.80
CA ASN A 205 -6.33 52.24 -22.27
C ASN A 205 -5.68 52.95 -21.07
N ARG A 206 -6.17 54.12 -20.64
CA ARG A 206 -5.62 54.91 -19.52
C ARG A 206 -6.50 54.82 -18.28
N TYR A 207 -5.88 54.75 -17.11
CA TYR A 207 -6.59 54.76 -15.84
C TYR A 207 -7.15 56.15 -15.52
N TYR A 208 -8.35 56.16 -14.95
CA TYR A 208 -9.08 57.39 -14.63
C TYR A 208 -8.75 57.95 -13.24
N ASN A 209 -8.39 57.10 -12.27
CA ASN A 209 -8.09 57.52 -10.90
C ASN A 209 -6.60 57.30 -10.57
N PHE A 210 -6.30 56.96 -9.32
CA PHE A 210 -4.95 56.89 -8.78
C PHE A 210 -4.02 55.98 -9.57
N TYR A 211 -4.53 54.85 -10.11
CA TYR A 211 -3.79 53.92 -10.96
C TYR A 211 -3.21 54.54 -12.25
N ALA A 212 -3.52 55.79 -12.59
CA ALA A 212 -2.78 56.55 -13.60
C ALA A 212 -1.26 56.59 -13.33
N TYR A 213 -0.83 56.43 -12.07
CA TYR A 213 0.59 56.24 -11.75
C TYR A 213 1.20 55.02 -12.47
N ARG A 214 0.44 53.93 -12.64
CA ARG A 214 0.89 52.71 -13.32
C ARG A 214 1.11 52.96 -14.81
N ASP A 215 0.24 53.74 -15.46
CA ASP A 215 0.42 54.15 -16.85
C ASP A 215 1.75 54.91 -17.02
N PHE A 216 2.11 55.77 -16.06
CA PHE A 216 3.40 56.46 -16.07
C PHE A 216 4.57 55.54 -15.81
N MET A 217 4.47 54.62 -14.83
CA MET A 217 5.53 53.66 -14.53
C MET A 217 5.83 52.74 -15.72
N GLU A 218 4.79 52.31 -16.44
CA GLU A 218 4.92 51.51 -17.67
C GLU A 218 5.58 52.29 -18.81
N ALA A 219 5.40 53.62 -18.86
CA ALA A 219 6.00 54.47 -19.87
C ALA A 219 7.51 54.69 -19.68
N ILE A 220 8.07 54.38 -18.51
CA ILE A 220 9.50 54.52 -18.24
C ILE A 220 10.27 53.46 -19.05
N PRO A 221 11.22 53.88 -19.92
CA PRO A 221 12.04 52.95 -20.68
C PRO A 221 12.81 51.98 -19.78
N GLU A 222 12.93 50.72 -20.19
CA GLU A 222 13.59 49.67 -19.40
C GLU A 222 15.01 50.07 -18.95
N SER A 223 15.78 50.68 -19.85
CA SER A 223 17.13 51.18 -19.57
C SER A 223 17.18 52.24 -18.46
N MET A 224 16.06 52.89 -18.15
CA MET A 224 15.93 53.95 -17.14
C MET A 224 15.26 53.48 -15.85
N ARG A 225 14.87 52.19 -15.75
CA ARG A 225 14.18 51.66 -14.57
C ARG A 225 15.04 51.58 -13.31
N HIS A 226 16.34 51.82 -13.43
CA HIS A 226 17.26 51.94 -12.29
C HIS A 226 17.20 53.32 -11.61
N LEU A 227 16.62 54.34 -12.27
CA LEU A 227 16.53 55.69 -11.74
C LEU A 227 15.50 55.81 -10.60
N PRO A 228 15.68 56.73 -9.65
CA PRO A 228 14.67 57.01 -8.64
C PRO A 228 13.40 57.61 -9.25
N VAL A 229 12.24 57.18 -8.76
CA VAL A 229 10.92 57.77 -9.09
C VAL A 229 10.31 58.41 -7.85
N TYR A 230 9.78 59.62 -8.00
CA TYR A 230 9.16 60.39 -6.93
C TYR A 230 7.76 60.85 -7.35
N ILE A 231 6.71 60.45 -6.63
CA ILE A 231 5.40 61.12 -6.77
C ILE A 231 5.47 62.40 -5.94
N THR A 232 5.66 63.53 -6.62
CA THR A 232 5.93 64.83 -5.99
C THR A 232 4.69 65.65 -5.72
N GLU A 233 3.53 65.14 -6.13
CA GLU A 233 2.23 65.75 -5.88
C GLU A 233 1.11 64.70 -5.96
N THR A 234 0.25 64.66 -4.94
CA THR A 234 -0.96 63.84 -4.94
C THR A 234 -2.07 64.43 -4.08
N ASP A 235 -3.31 64.35 -4.56
CA ASP A 235 -4.52 64.68 -3.82
C ASP A 235 -5.77 64.05 -4.48
N GLN A 236 -6.94 64.39 -3.95
CA GLN A 236 -8.25 63.87 -4.33
C GLN A 236 -8.99 64.67 -5.41
N ASN A 237 -8.30 65.64 -6.04
CA ASN A 237 -8.81 66.64 -6.98
C ASN A 237 -10.04 67.42 -6.46
N GLU A 238 -10.18 67.49 -5.14
CA GLU A 238 -11.19 68.25 -4.40
C GLU A 238 -10.52 68.88 -3.16
N PRO A 239 -11.01 70.03 -2.65
CA PRO A 239 -10.52 70.59 -1.39
C PRO A 239 -10.53 69.57 -0.25
N TRP A 240 -9.49 69.54 0.57
CA TRP A 240 -9.44 68.67 1.73
C TRP A 240 -10.52 69.06 2.76
N ALA A 241 -11.46 68.14 2.97
CA ALA A 241 -12.37 68.20 4.09
C ALA A 241 -11.62 67.87 5.39
N ASP A 242 -12.01 68.47 6.52
CA ASP A 242 -11.38 68.19 7.81
C ASP A 242 -11.90 66.87 8.42
N VAL A 243 -11.51 65.76 7.81
CA VAL A 243 -11.99 64.41 8.13
C VAL A 243 -10.87 63.40 7.85
N ASN A 244 -10.76 62.41 8.73
CA ASN A 244 -9.95 61.21 8.50
C ASN A 244 -10.73 60.25 7.59
N SER A 245 -10.59 60.43 6.27
CA SER A 245 -11.33 59.63 5.28
C SER A 245 -10.71 58.25 5.04
N GLY A 246 -9.43 58.06 5.38
CA GLY A 246 -8.66 56.87 5.01
C GLY A 246 -8.01 56.97 3.63
N TRP A 247 -8.24 58.06 2.89
CA TRP A 247 -7.69 58.26 1.56
C TRP A 247 -6.16 58.26 1.58
N VAL A 248 -5.55 58.96 2.56
CA VAL A 248 -4.08 59.06 2.67
C VAL A 248 -3.47 57.71 2.97
N ARG A 249 -4.03 56.98 3.94
CA ARG A 249 -3.56 55.63 4.27
C ARG A 249 -3.62 54.68 3.09
N ASN A 250 -4.71 54.71 2.34
CA ASN A 250 -4.88 53.85 1.17
C ASN A 250 -3.83 54.17 0.10
N ALA A 251 -3.59 55.46 -0.19
CA ALA A 251 -2.59 55.86 -1.18
C ALA A 251 -1.17 55.38 -0.81
N TYR A 252 -0.79 55.50 0.47
CA TYR A 252 0.49 54.99 0.97
C TYR A 252 0.58 53.46 0.93
N ALA A 253 -0.50 52.76 1.30
CA ALA A 253 -0.57 51.30 1.26
C ALA A 253 -0.44 50.76 -0.18
N GLU A 254 -1.09 51.40 -1.14
CA GLU A 254 -1.03 51.06 -2.57
C GLU A 254 0.39 51.18 -3.13
N ILE A 255 1.07 52.31 -2.88
CA ILE A 255 2.45 52.49 -3.35
C ILE A 255 3.41 51.50 -2.68
N ASN A 256 3.18 51.18 -1.40
CA ASN A 256 3.94 50.15 -0.73
C ASN A 256 3.70 48.75 -1.33
N TRP A 257 2.45 48.41 -1.65
CA TRP A 257 2.13 47.17 -2.36
C TRP A 257 2.84 47.11 -3.71
N TRP A 258 2.81 48.19 -4.50
CA TRP A 258 3.53 48.28 -5.77
C TRP A 258 5.03 48.02 -5.61
N ASN A 259 5.67 48.66 -4.62
CA ASN A 259 7.10 48.52 -4.36
C ASN A 259 7.52 47.11 -3.91
N GLN A 260 6.57 46.31 -3.42
CA GLN A 260 6.81 44.92 -3.02
C GLN A 260 6.66 43.93 -4.18
N GLN A 261 6.15 44.36 -5.33
CA GLN A 261 5.99 43.47 -6.47
C GLN A 261 7.35 43.15 -7.13
N PRO A 262 7.63 41.88 -7.43
CA PRO A 262 8.81 41.45 -8.17
C PRO A 262 9.02 42.25 -9.46
N GLY A 263 10.24 42.76 -9.67
CA GLY A 263 10.58 43.48 -10.90
C GLY A 263 10.01 44.89 -11.06
N HIS A 264 9.14 45.34 -10.16
CA HIS A 264 8.63 46.70 -10.23
C HIS A 264 9.70 47.72 -9.84
N GLN A 265 9.81 48.80 -10.63
CA GLN A 265 10.63 49.95 -10.26
C GLN A 265 10.00 50.63 -9.05
N GLN A 266 10.79 50.83 -7.99
CA GLN A 266 10.29 51.37 -6.73
C GLN A 266 10.07 52.89 -6.79
N ILE A 267 8.91 53.32 -6.28
CA ILE A 267 8.55 54.72 -6.06
C ILE A 267 9.01 55.11 -4.66
N ARG A 268 9.91 56.09 -4.57
CA ARG A 268 10.61 56.45 -3.33
C ARG A 268 9.87 57.48 -2.49
N LEU A 269 8.94 58.24 -3.08
CA LEU A 269 8.18 59.31 -2.41
C LEU A 269 6.74 59.36 -2.91
N LEU A 270 5.81 59.66 -2.00
CA LEU A 270 4.43 60.08 -2.27
C LEU A 270 4.11 61.36 -1.47
N ALA A 271 4.16 62.52 -2.12
CA ALA A 271 3.99 63.83 -1.46
C ALA A 271 2.55 64.35 -1.56
N LEU A 272 1.90 64.58 -0.43
CA LEU A 272 0.55 65.14 -0.35
C LEU A 272 0.52 66.62 -0.74
N TYR A 273 -0.45 67.00 -1.56
CA TYR A 273 -0.71 68.38 -1.96
C TYR A 273 -1.98 68.92 -1.27
N ARG A 274 -1.97 70.05 -0.54
CA ARG A 274 -0.87 70.97 -0.26
C ARG A 274 -0.83 71.35 1.23
N TRP A 275 0.36 71.39 1.81
CA TRP A 275 0.50 71.66 3.25
C TRP A 275 0.12 73.11 3.66
N PRO A 276 0.84 74.17 3.22
CA PRO A 276 0.53 75.54 3.66
C PRO A 276 -0.74 76.13 3.00
N PRO A 277 -1.39 77.14 3.63
CA PRO A 277 -2.60 77.81 3.14
C PRO A 277 -2.33 78.73 1.95
N ARG A 278 -2.08 78.15 0.77
CA ARG A 278 -1.83 78.90 -0.49
C ARG A 278 -2.96 78.81 -1.49
N ASP A 279 -3.78 77.77 -1.41
CA ASP A 279 -4.90 77.51 -2.32
C ASP A 279 -5.97 76.65 -1.60
N GLN A 280 -6.99 76.21 -2.34
CA GLN A 280 -8.12 75.44 -1.80
C GLN A 280 -7.75 74.03 -1.33
N TRP A 281 -6.57 73.51 -1.68
CA TRP A 281 -6.09 72.18 -1.29
C TRP A 281 -5.24 72.22 0.00
N VAL A 282 -5.46 73.22 0.87
CA VAL A 282 -4.75 73.35 2.15
C VAL A 282 -5.03 72.21 3.13
N ILE A 283 -3.97 71.60 3.66
CA ILE A 283 -3.98 70.59 4.73
C ILE A 283 -3.73 71.22 6.11
N GLU A 284 -2.95 72.31 6.19
CA GLU A 284 -2.71 73.00 7.47
C GLU A 284 -4.04 73.41 8.12
N GLY A 285 -4.24 72.98 9.36
CA GLY A 285 -5.49 73.18 10.10
C GLY A 285 -6.57 72.12 9.89
N LYS A 286 -6.35 71.11 9.04
CA LYS A 286 -7.24 69.95 8.84
C LYS A 286 -6.79 68.77 9.70
N GLN A 287 -7.23 68.72 10.95
CA GLN A 287 -6.82 67.67 11.89
C GLN A 287 -7.15 66.26 11.38
N GLY A 288 -8.30 66.06 10.73
CA GLY A 288 -8.69 64.74 10.23
C GLY A 288 -7.72 64.18 9.19
N VAL A 289 -7.23 65.02 8.27
CA VAL A 289 -6.25 64.62 7.24
C VAL A 289 -4.88 64.37 7.87
N ILE A 290 -4.48 65.20 8.85
CA ILE A 290 -3.22 65.03 9.59
C ILE A 290 -3.23 63.72 10.38
N GLU A 291 -4.35 63.37 11.02
CA GLU A 291 -4.54 62.09 11.71
C GLU A 291 -4.43 60.91 10.75
N ASP A 292 -5.09 60.98 9.59
CA ASP A 292 -5.00 59.94 8.56
C ASP A 292 -3.54 59.72 8.10
N PHE A 293 -2.82 60.81 7.84
CA PHE A 293 -1.38 60.76 7.53
C PHE A 293 -0.54 60.17 8.67
N LEU A 294 -0.80 60.54 9.93
CA LEU A 294 -0.09 59.97 11.08
C LEU A 294 -0.35 58.47 11.25
N MET A 295 -1.55 57.99 10.91
CA MET A 295 -1.87 56.56 10.93
C MET A 295 -1.21 55.81 9.77
N ALA A 296 -1.06 56.41 8.58
CA ALA A 296 -0.27 55.83 7.50
C ALA A 296 1.17 55.58 7.99
N LEU A 297 1.74 56.56 8.70
CA LEU A 297 3.05 56.46 9.31
C LEU A 297 3.14 55.46 10.49
N ASP A 298 2.12 54.68 10.82
CA ASP A 298 2.29 53.53 11.72
C ASP A 298 2.96 52.35 11.00
N ASN A 299 2.87 52.27 9.67
CA ASN A 299 3.51 51.23 8.84
C ASN A 299 4.89 51.65 8.32
N ASP A 300 5.76 50.69 8.01
CA ASP A 300 7.07 50.95 7.39
C ASP A 300 6.95 50.94 5.86
N TYR A 301 7.16 52.10 5.24
CA TYR A 301 7.06 52.32 3.79
C TYR A 301 8.41 52.68 3.16
N ARG A 302 9.52 52.35 3.82
CA ARG A 302 10.86 52.58 3.25
C ARG A 302 11.06 51.74 1.99
N TRP A 303 11.58 52.38 0.94
CA TRP A 303 12.06 51.68 -0.25
C TRP A 303 13.30 50.85 0.12
N ARG A 304 13.53 49.76 -0.61
CA ARG A 304 14.64 48.82 -0.38
C ARG A 304 15.77 49.06 -1.37
N GLU A 305 17.02 48.98 -0.91
CA GLU A 305 18.21 49.16 -1.77
C GLU A 305 18.35 48.04 -2.81
N THR A 306 17.95 46.82 -2.47
CA THR A 306 17.87 45.70 -3.42
C THR A 306 16.43 45.56 -3.91
N PRO A 307 16.16 45.68 -5.23
CA PRO A 307 14.85 45.41 -5.79
C PRO A 307 14.40 43.99 -5.46
N VAL A 308 13.09 43.77 -5.32
CA VAL A 308 12.53 42.41 -5.22
C VAL A 308 12.89 41.68 -6.52
N PRO A 309 13.63 40.55 -6.47
CA PRO A 309 14.06 39.83 -7.67
C PRO A 309 12.86 39.51 -8.56
N VAL A 310 12.99 39.67 -9.88
CA VAL A 310 12.02 39.09 -10.82
C VAL A 310 12.09 37.58 -10.65
N ARG A 311 11.01 36.99 -10.18
CA ARG A 311 10.86 35.53 -10.05
C ARG A 311 9.84 35.06 -11.04
N GLU A 312 10.15 33.98 -11.74
CA GLU A 312 9.17 33.27 -12.55
C GLU A 312 7.96 32.89 -11.68
N PRO A 313 6.73 32.92 -12.20
CA PRO A 313 5.53 32.70 -11.37
C PRO A 313 5.52 31.32 -10.70
N TYR A 314 6.04 30.31 -11.39
CA TYR A 314 6.03 28.91 -10.98
C TYR A 314 7.46 28.40 -10.86
N ARG A 315 8.03 28.47 -9.65
CA ARG A 315 9.39 27.99 -9.43
C ARG A 315 9.54 27.35 -8.05
N VAL A 316 9.95 26.09 -8.05
CA VAL A 316 10.24 25.30 -6.85
C VAL A 316 11.72 24.95 -6.81
N THR A 317 12.29 24.89 -5.61
CA THR A 317 13.55 24.20 -5.35
C THR A 317 13.32 23.09 -4.36
N PHE A 318 13.74 21.88 -4.72
CA PHE A 318 13.77 20.73 -3.83
C PHE A 318 15.05 20.78 -3.00
N LEU A 319 14.94 21.14 -1.72
CA LEU A 319 16.07 21.30 -0.80
C LEU A 319 16.61 19.94 -0.31
N SER A 320 15.72 18.98 -0.04
CA SER A 320 16.07 17.60 0.32
C SER A 320 14.89 16.64 0.10
N HIS A 321 15.19 15.35 -0.06
CA HIS A 321 14.19 14.28 -0.16
C HIS A 321 14.69 12.97 0.46
N ASP A 322 13.77 12.06 0.77
CA ASP A 322 14.08 10.67 1.18
C ASP A 322 13.56 9.60 0.20
N THR A 323 13.27 9.99 -1.05
CA THR A 323 12.83 9.09 -2.14
C THR A 323 13.67 7.80 -2.20
N PRO A 324 13.05 6.62 -2.04
CA PRO A 324 13.75 5.34 -2.16
C PRO A 324 14.35 5.14 -3.56
N THR A 325 15.61 4.71 -3.64
CA THR A 325 16.27 4.36 -4.92
C THR A 325 15.99 2.91 -5.34
N GLN A 326 15.32 2.13 -4.50
CA GLN A 326 14.81 0.80 -4.83
C GLN A 326 13.37 0.68 -4.34
N MET A 327 12.49 0.19 -5.21
CA MET A 327 11.07 0.02 -4.92
C MET A 327 10.57 -1.35 -5.39
N SER A 328 9.56 -1.89 -4.73
CA SER A 328 8.88 -3.10 -5.18
C SER A 328 7.82 -2.77 -6.25
N PRO A 329 7.59 -3.64 -7.24
CA PRO A 329 6.62 -3.38 -8.30
C PRO A 329 5.20 -3.12 -7.76
N GLY A 330 4.59 -2.01 -8.15
CA GLY A 330 3.21 -1.66 -7.79
C GLY A 330 2.98 -1.20 -6.35
N GLU A 331 4.01 -1.12 -5.50
CA GLU A 331 3.87 -0.63 -4.13
C GLU A 331 3.77 0.90 -4.08
N ILE A 332 3.13 1.41 -3.01
CA ILE A 332 2.98 2.84 -2.76
C ILE A 332 3.92 3.25 -1.63
N TYR A 333 4.72 4.27 -1.88
CA TYR A 333 5.68 4.85 -0.94
C TYR A 333 5.21 6.24 -0.51
N THR A 334 5.51 6.60 0.73
CA THR A 334 5.41 7.98 1.22
C THR A 334 6.82 8.54 1.31
N VAL A 335 7.03 9.70 0.71
CA VAL A 335 8.31 10.38 0.56
C VAL A 335 8.20 11.77 1.16
N ARG A 336 9.16 12.14 2.00
CA ARG A 336 9.29 13.49 2.55
C ARG A 336 10.09 14.33 1.58
N LEU A 337 9.50 15.44 1.17
CA LEU A 337 10.12 16.45 0.31
C LEU A 337 10.19 17.76 1.08
N HIS A 338 11.39 18.35 1.15
CA HIS A 338 11.58 19.69 1.66
C HIS A 338 11.72 20.65 0.47
N LEU A 339 10.79 21.59 0.36
CA LEU A 339 10.60 22.45 -0.80
C LEU A 339 10.76 23.91 -0.40
N ARG A 340 11.25 24.75 -1.33
CA ARG A 340 11.20 26.21 -1.20
C ARG A 340 10.50 26.86 -2.38
N ASN A 341 9.63 27.82 -2.09
CA ASN A 341 9.00 28.64 -3.11
C ASN A 341 9.95 29.73 -3.61
N GLU A 342 10.59 29.46 -4.74
CA GLU A 342 11.44 30.41 -5.48
C GLU A 342 10.64 31.22 -6.51
N GLY A 343 9.33 31.00 -6.59
CA GLY A 343 8.44 31.68 -7.51
C GLY A 343 7.96 33.02 -6.98
N SER A 344 7.28 33.79 -7.84
CA SER A 344 6.61 35.03 -7.43
C SER A 344 5.19 34.82 -6.90
N ARG A 345 4.56 33.67 -7.20
CA ARG A 345 3.21 33.36 -6.73
C ARG A 345 3.25 32.61 -5.40
N THR A 346 2.32 32.94 -4.51
CA THR A 346 1.96 32.05 -3.40
C THR A 346 1.42 30.74 -3.98
N TRP A 347 1.95 29.61 -3.55
CA TRP A 347 1.37 28.31 -3.84
C TRP A 347 0.15 28.13 -2.95
N ARG A 348 -1.03 28.08 -3.55
CA ARG A 348 -2.28 27.97 -2.80
C ARG A 348 -2.52 26.51 -2.42
N GLN A 349 -2.80 26.26 -1.16
CA GLN A 349 -3.16 24.92 -0.70
C GLN A 349 -4.57 24.52 -1.12
N ASP A 350 -5.48 25.50 -1.25
CA ASP A 350 -6.89 25.28 -1.59
C ASP A 350 -7.38 26.35 -2.59
N GLY A 351 -8.58 26.16 -3.14
CA GLY A 351 -9.23 27.05 -4.09
C GLY A 351 -9.61 26.37 -5.40
N PRO A 352 -9.96 27.13 -6.45
CA PRO A 352 -10.35 26.56 -7.74
C PRO A 352 -9.18 25.89 -8.50
N ASN A 353 -7.94 26.25 -8.17
CA ASN A 353 -6.71 25.78 -8.79
C ASN A 353 -5.62 25.62 -7.71
N PRO A 354 -5.74 24.66 -6.77
CA PRO A 354 -4.73 24.45 -5.75
C PRO A 354 -3.41 23.97 -6.36
N VAL A 355 -2.32 24.15 -5.64
CA VAL A 355 -1.01 23.62 -6.02
C VAL A 355 -0.77 22.29 -5.29
N HIS A 356 -0.43 21.25 -6.04
CA HIS A 356 -0.10 19.92 -5.51
C HIS A 356 1.30 19.49 -5.93
N VAL A 357 1.87 18.57 -5.15
CA VAL A 357 3.07 17.82 -5.56
C VAL A 357 2.61 16.57 -6.31
N GLY A 358 3.09 16.41 -7.54
CA GLY A 358 2.87 15.23 -8.36
C GLY A 358 4.18 14.62 -8.82
N TYR A 359 4.09 13.59 -9.67
CA TYR A 359 5.27 12.95 -10.24
C TYR A 359 5.01 12.36 -11.62
N HIS A 360 6.09 12.11 -12.34
CA HIS A 360 6.11 11.38 -13.60
C HIS A 360 7.16 10.28 -13.56
N TRP A 361 6.88 9.16 -14.23
CA TRP A 361 7.81 8.06 -14.41
C TRP A 361 8.32 8.02 -15.84
N PHE A 362 9.60 7.72 -16.01
CA PHE A 362 10.24 7.51 -17.30
C PHE A 362 11.04 6.20 -17.28
N ASP A 363 11.02 5.48 -18.39
CA ASP A 363 11.84 4.27 -18.56
C ASP A 363 13.30 4.60 -18.91
N GLN A 364 14.11 3.58 -19.20
CA GLN A 364 15.53 3.74 -19.52
C GLN A 364 15.79 4.48 -20.84
N ASP A 365 14.82 4.48 -21.76
CA ASP A 365 14.91 5.18 -23.04
C ASP A 365 14.41 6.63 -22.94
N GLY A 366 13.86 7.00 -21.77
CA GLY A 366 13.30 8.32 -21.48
C GLY A 366 11.85 8.46 -21.92
N ASP A 367 11.17 7.36 -22.25
CA ASP A 367 9.75 7.36 -22.60
C ASP A 367 8.88 7.39 -21.33
N PRO A 368 7.78 8.17 -21.31
CA PRO A 368 6.92 8.29 -20.14
C PRO A 368 6.15 6.99 -19.86
N VAL A 369 6.18 6.56 -18.60
CA VAL A 369 5.48 5.38 -18.11
C VAL A 369 4.18 5.81 -17.43
N LEU A 370 3.06 5.57 -18.11
CA LEU A 370 1.74 5.91 -17.58
C LEU A 370 1.26 4.87 -16.57
N LEU A 371 0.95 5.34 -15.37
CA LEU A 371 0.30 4.52 -14.33
C LEU A 371 -1.23 4.57 -14.47
N PRO A 372 -1.96 3.58 -13.93
CA PRO A 372 -3.41 3.65 -13.80
C PRO A 372 -3.85 4.89 -13.00
N PRO A 373 -5.04 5.46 -13.25
CA PRO A 373 -5.52 6.67 -12.58
C PRO A 373 -5.51 6.59 -11.05
N GLU A 374 -5.79 5.41 -10.48
CA GLU A 374 -5.74 5.14 -9.04
C GLU A 374 -4.33 5.26 -8.43
N HIS A 375 -3.29 5.30 -9.26
CA HIS A 375 -1.88 5.38 -8.93
C HIS A 375 -1.22 6.68 -9.44
N ASP A 376 -1.99 7.70 -9.83
CA ASP A 376 -1.49 9.05 -10.13
C ASP A 376 -1.78 9.97 -8.93
N PHE A 377 -0.92 9.92 -7.90
CA PHE A 377 -1.14 10.72 -6.70
C PHE A 377 -0.78 12.19 -6.91
N ARG A 378 -1.67 13.08 -6.46
CA ARG A 378 -1.45 14.51 -6.25
C ARG A 378 -1.47 14.76 -4.75
N SER A 379 -0.33 15.15 -4.19
CA SER A 379 -0.15 15.33 -2.74
C SER A 379 -0.35 16.79 -2.37
N GLU A 380 -1.22 17.05 -1.40
CA GLU A 380 -1.57 18.39 -0.95
C GLU A 380 -0.43 19.10 -0.21
N LEU A 381 -0.34 20.42 -0.37
CA LEU A 381 0.51 21.25 0.47
C LEU A 381 -0.12 21.39 1.87
N PRO A 382 0.66 21.49 2.96
CA PRO A 382 0.12 21.63 4.31
C PRO A 382 -0.46 23.03 4.61
N SER A 383 -0.09 24.05 3.83
CA SER A 383 -0.57 25.43 3.92
C SER A 383 -0.26 26.21 2.64
N ASP A 384 -0.82 27.41 2.51
CA ASP A 384 -0.37 28.37 1.50
C ASP A 384 1.12 28.67 1.71
N ILE A 385 1.93 28.58 0.64
CA ILE A 385 3.37 28.79 0.70
C ILE A 385 3.72 30.07 -0.04
N ALA A 386 4.04 31.12 0.71
CA ALA A 386 4.43 32.40 0.15
C ALA A 386 5.80 32.31 -0.56
N PRO A 387 6.13 33.26 -1.45
CA PRO A 387 7.49 33.38 -1.97
C PRO A 387 8.55 33.40 -0.85
N ASP A 388 9.68 32.70 -1.06
CA ASP A 388 10.77 32.39 -0.11
C ASP A 388 10.43 31.45 1.05
N GLU A 389 9.17 31.03 1.19
CA GLU A 389 8.78 30.13 2.26
C GLU A 389 9.21 28.68 1.94
N GLU A 390 9.64 27.98 2.99
CA GLU A 390 10.04 26.57 2.94
C GLU A 390 8.94 25.71 3.56
N VAL A 391 8.77 24.50 3.03
CA VAL A 391 7.74 23.56 3.48
C VAL A 391 8.20 22.11 3.37
N GLU A 392 7.86 21.29 4.37
CA GLU A 392 7.97 19.84 4.27
C GLU A 392 6.62 19.23 3.86
N VAL A 393 6.64 18.39 2.82
CA VAL A 393 5.46 17.71 2.27
C VAL A 393 5.69 16.20 2.33
N GLU A 394 4.72 15.46 2.86
CA GLU A 394 4.67 13.99 2.76
C GLU A 394 3.92 13.61 1.47
N ALA A 395 4.67 13.37 0.40
CA ALA A 395 4.13 13.04 -0.91
C ALA A 395 4.02 11.53 -1.11
N ARG A 396 2.97 11.07 -1.80
CA ARG A 396 2.79 9.66 -2.14
C ARG A 396 3.23 9.38 -3.57
N VAL A 397 3.84 8.23 -3.81
CA VAL A 397 4.21 7.74 -5.14
C VAL A 397 3.92 6.26 -5.26
N ALA A 398 3.30 5.83 -6.36
CA ALA A 398 3.20 4.41 -6.71
C ALA A 398 4.36 4.03 -7.63
N ALA A 399 5.01 2.90 -7.36
CA ALA A 399 6.01 2.33 -8.23
C ALA A 399 5.36 1.64 -9.46
N PRO A 400 5.99 1.68 -10.65
CA PRO A 400 5.57 0.89 -11.79
C PRO A 400 5.38 -0.59 -11.45
N SER A 401 4.39 -1.24 -12.06
CA SER A 401 4.16 -2.69 -11.88
C SER A 401 5.18 -3.56 -12.63
N GLN A 402 5.99 -2.95 -13.51
CA GLN A 402 7.03 -3.64 -14.27
C GLN A 402 8.38 -3.49 -13.56
N VAL A 403 9.14 -4.59 -13.53
CA VAL A 403 10.52 -4.60 -13.02
C VAL A 403 11.45 -3.94 -14.04
N GLY A 404 12.39 -3.11 -13.56
CA GLY A 404 13.37 -2.43 -14.40
C GLY A 404 13.93 -1.17 -13.73
N SER A 405 14.84 -0.48 -14.43
CA SER A 405 15.32 0.84 -13.99
C SER A 405 14.44 1.94 -14.57
N PHE A 406 14.07 2.90 -13.72
CA PHE A 406 13.22 4.02 -14.07
C PHE A 406 13.79 5.32 -13.51
N THR A 407 13.33 6.44 -14.05
CA THR A 407 13.52 7.77 -13.46
C THR A 407 12.17 8.27 -12.93
N LEU A 408 12.13 8.62 -11.65
CA LEU A 408 11.01 9.29 -10.99
C LEU A 408 11.28 10.80 -10.97
N GLU A 409 10.41 11.58 -11.58
CA GLU A 409 10.50 13.04 -11.54
C GLU A 409 9.39 13.61 -10.67
N TRP A 410 9.77 14.27 -9.57
CA TRP A 410 8.86 15.05 -8.73
C TRP A 410 8.70 16.46 -9.29
N ASP A 411 7.46 16.94 -9.37
CA ASP A 411 7.14 18.31 -9.81
C ASP A 411 5.92 18.87 -9.05
N LEU A 412 5.71 20.18 -9.15
CA LEU A 412 4.49 20.84 -8.68
C LEU A 412 3.55 21.12 -9.85
N VAL A 413 2.24 21.06 -9.58
CA VAL A 413 1.19 21.41 -10.54
C VAL A 413 0.23 22.40 -9.90
N GLU A 414 -0.08 23.50 -10.61
CA GLU A 414 -1.27 24.28 -10.30
C GLU A 414 -2.44 23.65 -11.06
N GLU A 415 -3.35 23.03 -10.32
CA GLU A 415 -4.38 22.14 -10.86
C GLU A 415 -5.26 22.83 -11.89
N GLY A 416 -5.40 22.20 -13.06
CA GLY A 416 -6.16 22.74 -14.19
C GLY A 416 -5.49 23.90 -14.93
N ILE A 417 -4.26 24.30 -14.55
CA ILE A 417 -3.52 25.40 -15.17
C ILE A 417 -2.23 24.91 -15.85
N THR A 418 -1.22 24.49 -15.09
CA THR A 418 0.11 24.13 -15.62
C THR A 418 0.92 23.34 -14.61
N TRP A 419 1.78 22.45 -15.11
CA TRP A 419 2.93 21.98 -14.34
C TRP A 419 3.98 23.06 -14.23
N PHE A 420 4.78 23.03 -13.16
CA PHE A 420 5.84 24.00 -12.95
C PHE A 420 6.98 23.78 -13.94
N GLN A 421 7.28 22.53 -14.31
CA GLN A 421 8.26 22.23 -15.36
C GLN A 421 7.89 22.83 -16.72
N ASP A 422 6.60 22.89 -17.06
CA ASP A 422 6.13 23.49 -18.32
C ASP A 422 6.36 25.02 -18.36
N GLN A 423 6.60 25.62 -17.19
CA GLN A 423 6.93 27.04 -17.01
C GLN A 423 8.44 27.24 -16.77
N GLY A 424 9.25 26.20 -16.94
CA GLY A 424 10.72 26.25 -16.83
C GLY A 424 11.28 26.03 -15.42
N SER A 425 10.48 25.55 -14.47
CA SER A 425 11.01 25.07 -13.18
C SER A 425 11.71 23.73 -13.37
N GLU A 426 12.82 23.49 -12.68
CA GLU A 426 13.49 22.18 -12.75
C GLU A 426 12.79 21.18 -11.81
N PRO A 427 12.33 20.02 -12.30
CA PRO A 427 11.81 18.95 -11.45
C PRO A 427 12.95 18.25 -10.70
N LEU A 428 12.60 17.46 -9.67
CA LEU A 428 13.56 16.60 -8.99
C LEU A 428 13.54 15.20 -9.61
N SER A 429 14.57 14.88 -10.39
CA SER A 429 14.74 13.56 -11.02
C SER A 429 15.55 12.61 -10.13
N VAL A 430 14.97 11.45 -9.79
CA VAL A 430 15.57 10.42 -8.95
C VAL A 430 15.61 9.09 -9.73
N PRO A 431 16.79 8.45 -9.91
CA PRO A 431 16.85 7.11 -10.47
C PRO A 431 16.36 6.08 -9.45
N VAL A 432 15.42 5.23 -9.87
CA VAL A 432 14.81 4.19 -9.03
C VAL A 432 14.87 2.85 -9.75
N GLU A 433 15.41 1.84 -9.08
CA GLU A 433 15.32 0.46 -9.54
C GLU A 433 14.04 -0.17 -8.97
N VAL A 434 13.10 -0.52 -9.84
CA VAL A 434 11.92 -1.30 -9.46
C VAL A 434 12.29 -2.77 -9.59
N ALA A 435 12.51 -3.43 -8.46
CA ALA A 435 12.94 -4.82 -8.42
C ALA A 435 12.14 -5.60 -7.40
N ILE A 436 11.94 -6.89 -7.67
CA ILE A 436 11.40 -7.79 -6.65
C ILE A 436 12.50 -7.92 -5.58
N PRO A 437 12.25 -7.54 -4.31
CA PRO A 437 13.28 -7.59 -3.28
C PRO A 437 13.74 -9.03 -3.11
N GLU A 438 15.05 -9.28 -3.20
CA GLU A 438 15.64 -10.61 -3.06
C GLU A 438 16.85 -10.60 -2.13
N GLU A 439 17.03 -11.68 -1.37
CA GLU A 439 18.15 -11.86 -0.45
C GLU A 439 18.69 -13.28 -0.57
N TYR A 440 20.02 -13.41 -0.65
CA TYR A 440 20.73 -14.69 -0.74
C TYR A 440 21.26 -15.10 0.61
N PHE A 441 20.93 -16.32 1.03
CA PHE A 441 21.40 -16.91 2.28
C PHE A 441 22.55 -17.87 1.97
N GLU A 442 23.79 -17.45 2.24
CA GLU A 442 25.00 -18.25 1.97
C GLU A 442 24.98 -19.59 2.70
N GLU A 443 24.37 -19.65 3.89
CA GLU A 443 24.31 -20.85 4.73
C GLU A 443 23.55 -22.01 4.07
N THR A 444 22.54 -21.70 3.25
CA THR A 444 21.68 -22.71 2.61
C THR A 444 21.73 -22.66 1.09
N GLY A 445 22.39 -21.65 0.53
CA GLY A 445 22.51 -21.40 -0.90
C GLY A 445 21.18 -21.06 -1.58
N GLN A 446 20.19 -20.56 -0.81
CA GLN A 446 18.85 -20.23 -1.33
C GLN A 446 18.62 -18.73 -1.41
N TRP A 447 17.82 -18.34 -2.40
CA TRP A 447 17.26 -16.98 -2.50
C TRP A 447 15.86 -16.93 -1.90
N VAL A 448 15.54 -15.86 -1.19
CA VAL A 448 14.17 -15.53 -0.75
C VAL A 448 13.77 -14.25 -1.43
N ARG A 449 12.56 -14.19 -2.01
CA ARG A 449 12.12 -13.08 -2.86
C ARG A 449 10.74 -12.56 -2.47
N GLY A 450 10.49 -11.30 -2.81
CA GLY A 450 9.17 -10.68 -2.79
C GLY A 450 8.46 -10.76 -1.42
N PRO A 451 7.16 -11.09 -1.38
CA PRO A 451 6.39 -11.17 -0.14
C PRO A 451 6.99 -12.09 0.93
N PHE A 452 7.66 -13.18 0.56
CA PHE A 452 8.30 -14.09 1.52
C PHE A 452 9.49 -13.45 2.23
N LEU A 453 10.26 -12.61 1.53
CA LEU A 453 11.38 -11.89 2.14
C LEU A 453 10.89 -10.82 3.12
N LEU A 454 9.83 -10.09 2.75
CA LEU A 454 9.21 -9.09 3.61
C LEU A 454 8.65 -9.75 4.88
N PHE A 455 7.93 -10.86 4.73
CA PHE A 455 7.39 -11.62 5.85
C PHE A 455 8.50 -12.18 6.77
N LEU A 456 9.61 -12.68 6.20
CA LEU A 456 10.78 -13.13 6.97
C LEU A 456 11.40 -12.00 7.81
N ARG A 457 11.48 -10.78 7.27
CA ARG A 457 12.03 -9.60 7.97
C ARG A 457 11.11 -9.11 9.09
N GLU A 458 9.80 -9.15 8.89
CA GLU A 458 8.80 -8.76 9.90
C GLU A 458 8.77 -9.74 11.08
N GLN A 459 8.73 -11.05 10.79
CA GLN A 459 8.60 -12.10 11.82
C GLN A 459 9.95 -12.50 12.44
N GLY A 460 11.05 -12.29 11.72
CA GLY A 460 12.41 -12.61 12.15
C GLY A 460 12.84 -14.05 11.83
N ILE A 461 14.12 -14.20 11.50
CA ILE A 461 14.74 -15.49 11.13
C ILE A 461 14.71 -16.51 12.26
N ASP A 462 14.68 -16.06 13.52
CA ASP A 462 14.54 -16.93 14.69
C ASP A 462 13.18 -17.63 14.76
N VAL A 463 12.15 -17.08 14.12
CA VAL A 463 10.79 -17.65 14.09
C VAL A 463 10.60 -18.56 12.87
N ILE A 464 11.04 -18.10 11.69
CA ILE A 464 10.81 -18.77 10.40
C ILE A 464 11.88 -19.83 10.09
N GLY A 465 13.13 -19.61 10.54
CA GLY A 465 14.31 -20.42 10.21
C GLY A 465 14.93 -20.06 8.85
N LEU A 466 16.10 -20.64 8.52
CA LEU A 466 16.75 -20.40 7.23
C LEU A 466 15.96 -21.01 6.06
N PRO A 467 15.99 -20.45 4.85
CA PRO A 467 15.35 -21.03 3.68
C PRO A 467 16.05 -22.33 3.26
N VAL A 468 15.32 -23.43 3.13
CA VAL A 468 15.90 -24.76 2.79
C VAL A 468 15.52 -25.23 1.39
N SER A 469 14.61 -24.54 0.72
CA SER A 469 14.25 -24.76 -0.68
C SER A 469 14.36 -23.48 -1.49
N PRO A 470 14.46 -23.57 -2.84
CA PRO A 470 14.11 -22.43 -3.69
C PRO A 470 12.62 -22.13 -3.52
N GLN A 471 12.20 -20.93 -3.90
CA GLN A 471 10.79 -20.61 -4.14
C GLN A 471 10.34 -21.30 -5.43
N PHE A 472 9.20 -22.00 -5.40
CA PHE A 472 8.66 -22.74 -6.54
C PHE A 472 7.13 -22.66 -6.59
N LEU A 473 6.54 -22.98 -7.74
CA LEU A 473 5.09 -23.07 -7.89
C LEU A 473 4.63 -24.49 -7.53
N ASP A 474 3.74 -24.60 -6.54
CA ASP A 474 3.14 -25.88 -6.17
C ASP A 474 2.18 -26.36 -7.27
N GLU A 475 2.39 -27.58 -7.78
CA GLU A 475 1.67 -28.10 -8.96
C GLU A 475 0.20 -28.44 -8.67
N GLU A 476 -0.18 -28.73 -7.42
CA GLU A 476 -1.56 -29.06 -7.06
C GLU A 476 -2.40 -27.79 -6.86
N THR A 477 -1.81 -26.78 -6.22
CA THR A 477 -2.51 -25.55 -5.83
C THR A 477 -2.28 -24.38 -6.78
N GLY A 478 -1.23 -24.42 -7.61
CA GLY A 478 -0.82 -23.34 -8.51
C GLY A 478 -0.28 -22.11 -7.78
N ARG A 479 0.16 -22.26 -6.52
CA ARG A 479 0.58 -21.15 -5.66
C ARG A 479 2.09 -21.14 -5.46
N GLU A 480 2.66 -19.96 -5.24
CA GLU A 480 4.08 -19.86 -4.88
C GLU A 480 4.29 -20.35 -3.45
N VAL A 481 5.30 -21.19 -3.27
CA VAL A 481 5.66 -21.82 -1.99
C VAL A 481 7.17 -21.80 -1.80
N GLN A 482 7.62 -21.62 -0.56
CA GLN A 482 9.02 -21.83 -0.16
C GLN A 482 9.11 -22.47 1.23
N TYR A 483 9.97 -23.48 1.38
CA TYR A 483 10.22 -24.15 2.66
C TYR A 483 11.39 -23.50 3.40
N PHE A 484 11.20 -23.30 4.69
CA PHE A 484 12.20 -22.85 5.66
C PHE A 484 12.42 -23.93 6.70
N GLU A 485 13.45 -23.79 7.54
CA GLU A 485 13.78 -24.79 8.56
C GLU A 485 12.61 -25.09 9.51
N LYS A 486 11.81 -24.08 9.87
CA LYS A 486 10.75 -24.22 10.88
C LYS A 486 9.33 -24.25 10.29
N VAL A 487 9.12 -23.61 9.13
CA VAL A 487 7.80 -23.47 8.49
C VAL A 487 7.90 -23.52 6.98
N ALA A 488 6.76 -23.64 6.28
CA ALA A 488 6.65 -23.34 4.86
C ALA A 488 5.78 -22.09 4.67
N LEU A 489 6.15 -21.24 3.72
CA LEU A 489 5.39 -20.05 3.36
C LEU A 489 4.69 -20.29 2.02
N GLU A 490 3.42 -19.89 1.92
CA GLU A 490 2.59 -19.98 0.73
C GLU A 490 1.95 -18.62 0.45
N LEU A 491 1.90 -18.17 -0.81
CA LEU A 491 1.28 -16.91 -1.21
C LEU A 491 -0.16 -17.12 -1.70
N ILE A 492 -1.13 -16.43 -1.09
CA ILE A 492 -2.56 -16.49 -1.45
C ILE A 492 -3.12 -15.06 -1.50
N ASP A 493 -3.66 -14.65 -2.66
CA ASP A 493 -4.31 -13.34 -2.87
C ASP A 493 -3.47 -12.15 -2.37
N GLY A 494 -2.14 -12.23 -2.53
CA GLY A 494 -1.19 -11.20 -2.09
C GLY A 494 -0.76 -11.29 -0.62
N GLN A 495 -1.25 -12.28 0.15
CA GLN A 495 -0.87 -12.49 1.55
C GLN A 495 -0.06 -13.78 1.76
N VAL A 496 0.93 -13.72 2.64
CA VAL A 496 1.76 -14.87 3.02
C VAL A 496 1.06 -15.67 4.14
N ARG A 497 0.88 -16.97 3.92
CA ARG A 497 0.40 -17.92 4.94
C ARG A 497 1.51 -18.85 5.41
N VAL A 498 1.49 -19.14 6.71
CA VAL A 498 2.46 -20.02 7.38
C VAL A 498 1.89 -21.42 7.54
N HIS A 499 2.63 -22.42 7.07
CA HIS A 499 2.34 -23.84 7.27
C HIS A 499 3.37 -24.47 8.21
N PRO A 500 2.97 -25.36 9.14
CA PRO A 500 3.85 -25.97 10.14
C PRO A 500 4.77 -27.07 9.59
N THR A 501 4.83 -27.26 8.28
CA THR A 501 5.76 -28.19 7.64
C THR A 501 7.13 -27.51 7.45
N GLY A 502 8.05 -27.74 8.38
CA GLY A 502 9.42 -27.23 8.33
C GLY A 502 10.37 -28.01 7.39
N GLY A 503 11.67 -27.79 7.57
CA GLY A 503 12.70 -28.24 6.63
C GLY A 503 13.01 -29.74 6.65
N GLU A 504 12.69 -30.46 7.71
CA GLU A 504 12.84 -31.94 7.75
C GLU A 504 11.85 -32.63 6.81
N ALA A 505 10.59 -32.17 6.74
CA ALA A 505 9.59 -32.74 5.85
C ALA A 505 9.96 -32.51 4.38
N TYR A 506 10.50 -31.33 4.05
CA TYR A 506 11.00 -31.02 2.72
C TYR A 506 12.21 -31.89 2.33
N ARG A 507 13.22 -32.01 3.20
CA ARG A 507 14.40 -32.86 2.95
C ARG A 507 14.03 -34.34 2.80
N ALA A 508 13.07 -34.81 3.59
CA ALA A 508 12.57 -36.18 3.47
C ALA A 508 11.83 -36.41 2.13
N ARG A 509 11.01 -35.46 1.67
CA ARG A 509 10.34 -35.52 0.36
C ARG A 509 11.32 -35.47 -0.82
N LEU A 510 12.34 -34.63 -0.77
CA LEU A 510 13.41 -34.62 -1.76
C LEU A 510 14.14 -35.97 -1.78
N ARG A 511 14.42 -36.54 -0.60
CA ARG A 511 15.08 -37.83 -0.51
C ARG A 511 14.24 -38.96 -1.11
N VAL A 512 12.93 -38.93 -0.91
CA VAL A 512 12.00 -39.85 -1.57
C VAL A 512 12.08 -39.70 -3.09
N ARG A 513 12.00 -38.46 -3.61
CA ARG A 513 12.09 -38.20 -5.05
C ARG A 513 13.41 -38.67 -5.67
N GLU A 514 14.54 -38.38 -5.03
CA GLU A 514 15.87 -38.86 -5.46
C GLU A 514 15.95 -40.39 -5.48
N LEU A 515 15.46 -41.04 -4.43
CA LEU A 515 15.47 -42.50 -4.34
C LEU A 515 14.53 -43.13 -5.38
N GLN A 516 13.37 -42.52 -5.64
CA GLN A 516 12.45 -42.94 -6.71
C GLN A 516 13.06 -42.78 -8.10
N GLN A 517 13.75 -41.66 -8.37
CA GLN A 517 14.48 -41.48 -9.63
C GLN A 517 15.60 -42.52 -9.76
N ARG A 518 16.35 -42.78 -8.68
CA ARG A 518 17.40 -43.81 -8.68
C ARG A 518 16.84 -45.21 -8.90
N ILE A 519 15.66 -45.51 -8.34
CA ILE A 519 14.92 -46.76 -8.57
C ILE A 519 14.57 -46.89 -10.06
N GLU A 520 14.09 -45.82 -10.70
CA GLU A 520 13.77 -45.82 -12.13
C GLU A 520 15.02 -46.02 -12.98
N GLU A 521 16.10 -45.28 -12.72
CA GLU A 521 17.37 -45.41 -13.43
C GLU A 521 17.95 -46.84 -13.32
N LEU A 522 17.98 -47.39 -12.11
CA LEU A 522 18.44 -48.76 -11.87
C LEU A 522 17.52 -49.77 -12.57
N SER A 523 16.20 -49.55 -12.57
CA SER A 523 15.24 -50.42 -13.25
C SER A 523 15.43 -50.39 -14.77
N GLN A 524 15.64 -49.22 -15.35
CA GLN A 524 15.91 -49.05 -16.78
C GLN A 524 17.24 -49.66 -17.20
N GLU A 525 18.30 -49.50 -16.41
CA GLU A 525 19.60 -50.11 -16.72
C GLU A 525 19.55 -51.63 -16.58
N ILE A 526 18.87 -52.17 -15.57
CA ILE A 526 18.61 -53.62 -15.45
C ILE A 526 17.86 -54.13 -16.69
N GLU A 527 16.81 -53.44 -17.13
CA GLU A 527 16.02 -53.82 -18.30
C GLU A 527 16.83 -53.74 -19.60
N ARG A 528 17.68 -52.72 -19.75
CA ARG A 528 18.60 -52.58 -20.88
C ARG A 528 19.60 -53.74 -20.92
N LEU A 529 20.25 -54.05 -19.81
CA LEU A 529 21.22 -55.15 -19.71
C LEU A 529 20.54 -56.52 -19.95
N ARG A 530 19.29 -56.70 -19.51
CA ARG A 530 18.48 -57.89 -19.82
C ARG A 530 18.18 -58.02 -21.31
N ARG A 531 17.78 -56.93 -21.98
CA ARG A 531 17.57 -56.93 -23.44
C ARG A 531 18.85 -57.20 -24.21
N GLU A 532 20.00 -56.77 -23.68
CA GLU A 532 21.30 -57.06 -24.26
C GLU A 532 21.70 -58.54 -24.09
N LEU A 533 21.27 -59.17 -23.00
CA LEU A 533 21.35 -60.62 -22.80
C LEU A 533 20.48 -61.38 -23.83
N GLU A 534 19.25 -60.90 -24.08
CA GLU A 534 18.27 -61.54 -24.98
C GLU A 534 18.58 -61.41 -26.47
N LYS A 535 19.29 -60.36 -26.89
CA LYS A 535 19.59 -60.06 -28.31
C LYS A 535 20.71 -60.91 -28.92
N ARG A 536 21.29 -61.86 -28.19
CA ARG A 536 22.45 -62.63 -28.68
C ARG A 536 21.99 -63.78 -29.59
N PRO A 537 22.59 -63.92 -30.79
CA PRO A 537 22.22 -65.00 -31.71
C PRO A 537 22.58 -66.37 -31.12
N PRO A 538 21.75 -67.42 -31.36
CA PRO A 538 22.11 -68.79 -31.00
C PRO A 538 23.42 -69.23 -31.65
N VAL A 539 24.10 -70.22 -31.06
CA VAL A 539 25.22 -70.88 -31.73
C VAL A 539 24.75 -71.36 -33.10
N ALA A 540 25.56 -71.08 -34.13
CA ALA A 540 25.20 -71.40 -35.51
C ALA A 540 24.92 -72.90 -35.76
N TYR A 541 25.38 -73.77 -34.87
CA TYR A 541 25.22 -75.23 -34.98
C TYR A 541 25.34 -75.94 -33.62
N VAL A 542 24.34 -76.74 -33.26
CA VAL A 542 24.36 -77.74 -32.18
C VAL A 542 24.66 -79.12 -32.80
N PRO A 543 25.70 -79.84 -32.35
CA PRO A 543 26.02 -81.16 -32.89
C PRO A 543 24.98 -82.21 -32.49
N ARG A 544 24.70 -83.15 -33.39
CA ARG A 544 23.87 -84.33 -33.11
C ARG A 544 24.53 -85.16 -31.98
N PRO A 545 23.81 -85.48 -30.89
CA PRO A 545 24.37 -86.34 -29.84
C PRO A 545 24.53 -87.78 -30.34
N GLU A 546 25.35 -88.55 -29.62
CA GLU A 546 25.46 -89.98 -29.85
C GLU A 546 24.13 -90.67 -29.50
N ILE A 547 23.53 -91.33 -30.50
CA ILE A 547 22.24 -92.00 -30.39
C ILE A 547 22.42 -93.44 -30.83
N GLU A 548 22.16 -94.37 -29.92
CA GLU A 548 22.21 -95.82 -30.17
C GLU A 548 20.86 -96.26 -30.75
N ASN A 549 20.83 -96.73 -32.00
CA ASN A 549 19.60 -97.23 -32.62
C ASN A 549 19.36 -98.69 -32.24
N VAL A 550 18.27 -98.94 -31.51
CA VAL A 550 17.88 -100.27 -31.03
C VAL A 550 16.54 -100.74 -31.58
N ILE A 551 15.94 -100.02 -32.53
CA ILE A 551 14.58 -100.26 -33.05
C ILE A 551 14.39 -101.74 -33.45
N ASP A 552 15.31 -102.29 -34.24
CA ASP A 552 15.20 -103.67 -34.75
C ASP A 552 15.55 -104.74 -33.70
N GLN A 553 16.00 -104.33 -32.51
CA GLN A 553 16.33 -105.21 -31.38
C GLN A 553 15.17 -105.33 -30.38
N LEU A 554 14.16 -104.46 -30.47
CA LEU A 554 13.01 -104.42 -29.58
C LEU A 554 11.84 -105.26 -30.11
N ASP A 555 11.03 -105.78 -29.19
CA ASP A 555 9.75 -106.41 -29.54
C ASP A 555 8.78 -105.35 -30.08
N ARG A 556 8.59 -105.34 -31.40
CA ARG A 556 7.72 -104.40 -32.14
C ARG A 556 6.96 -105.09 -33.28
N ASP A 557 5.78 -104.58 -33.55
CA ASP A 557 4.90 -104.88 -34.68
C ASP A 557 4.87 -103.66 -35.61
N PRO A 558 5.69 -103.64 -36.68
CA PRO A 558 5.82 -102.48 -37.56
C PRO A 558 4.51 -102.08 -38.26
N GLU A 559 3.57 -103.01 -38.46
CA GLU A 559 2.29 -102.72 -39.11
C GLU A 559 1.30 -102.01 -38.18
N GLY A 560 1.56 -102.03 -36.86
CA GLY A 560 0.71 -101.40 -35.85
C GLY A 560 0.97 -99.91 -35.58
N PHE A 561 1.97 -99.30 -36.22
CA PHE A 561 2.30 -97.89 -36.06
C PHE A 561 1.65 -97.00 -37.14
N PHE A 562 1.27 -95.78 -36.76
CA PHE A 562 0.79 -94.77 -37.68
C PHE A 562 1.95 -93.90 -38.20
N LYS A 563 1.88 -93.49 -39.46
CA LYS A 563 2.88 -92.61 -40.09
C LYS A 563 2.46 -91.14 -39.99
N ARG A 564 3.39 -90.25 -39.60
CA ARG A 564 3.20 -88.79 -39.56
C ARG A 564 4.35 -88.01 -40.21
N PRO A 565 4.07 -86.94 -40.98
CA PRO A 565 5.11 -86.05 -41.49
C PRO A 565 5.75 -85.23 -40.35
N LEU A 566 7.07 -85.03 -40.40
CA LEU A 566 7.82 -84.40 -39.30
C LEU A 566 7.45 -82.93 -39.07
N GLU A 567 6.90 -82.25 -40.07
CA GLU A 567 6.40 -80.87 -39.98
C GLU A 567 5.19 -80.75 -39.04
N ARG A 568 4.55 -81.86 -38.68
CA ARG A 568 3.50 -81.90 -37.64
C ARG A 568 4.06 -81.88 -36.22
N VAL A 569 5.37 -82.09 -36.04
CA VAL A 569 5.96 -82.04 -34.70
C VAL A 569 5.92 -80.61 -34.18
N ARG A 570 5.40 -80.46 -32.97
CA ARG A 570 5.31 -79.21 -32.22
C ARG A 570 5.97 -79.31 -30.85
N TYR A 571 6.09 -80.52 -30.30
CA TYR A 571 6.54 -80.74 -28.92
C TYR A 571 7.63 -81.80 -28.80
N LEU A 572 8.55 -81.59 -27.88
CA LEU A 572 9.42 -82.63 -27.33
C LEU A 572 8.82 -83.03 -25.98
N VAL A 573 8.18 -84.20 -25.94
CA VAL A 573 7.31 -84.63 -24.83
C VAL A 573 8.08 -85.56 -23.90
N PHE A 574 8.40 -85.07 -22.70
CA PHE A 574 9.10 -85.85 -21.68
C PHE A 574 8.16 -86.78 -20.93
N ASN A 575 8.62 -88.01 -20.81
CA ASN A 575 8.00 -89.09 -20.04
C ASN A 575 9.00 -89.70 -19.06
N HIS A 576 8.53 -90.35 -18.01
CA HIS A 576 9.36 -91.25 -17.22
C HIS A 576 8.93 -92.71 -17.41
N THR A 577 9.80 -93.66 -17.08
CA THR A 577 9.43 -95.09 -17.17
C THR A 577 8.63 -95.58 -15.96
N ALA A 578 8.58 -94.78 -14.87
CA ALA A 578 7.93 -95.09 -13.60
C ALA A 578 8.42 -96.38 -12.91
N VAL A 579 9.56 -96.92 -13.37
CA VAL A 579 10.25 -98.10 -12.81
C VAL A 579 11.72 -97.75 -12.58
N PRO A 580 12.47 -98.53 -11.77
CA PRO A 580 13.89 -98.27 -11.56
C PRO A 580 14.67 -98.15 -12.87
N ALA A 581 15.63 -97.21 -12.92
CA ALA A 581 16.41 -96.93 -14.13
C ALA A 581 17.26 -98.11 -14.62
N SER A 582 17.43 -99.16 -13.80
CA SER A 582 18.12 -100.40 -14.12
C SER A 582 17.32 -101.38 -14.98
N VAL A 583 16.02 -101.13 -15.21
CA VAL A 583 15.20 -101.98 -16.08
C VAL A 583 15.59 -101.73 -17.55
N PRO A 584 16.03 -102.76 -18.30
CA PRO A 584 16.51 -102.57 -19.67
C PRO A 584 15.37 -102.34 -20.66
N VAL A 585 15.68 -101.68 -21.77
CA VAL A 585 14.70 -101.20 -22.76
C VAL A 585 13.91 -102.33 -23.46
N ASP A 586 14.52 -103.49 -23.68
CA ASP A 586 13.88 -104.68 -24.24
C ASP A 586 12.73 -105.18 -23.37
N ARG A 587 12.91 -105.16 -22.04
CA ARG A 587 11.88 -105.51 -21.06
C ARG A 587 10.77 -104.47 -21.01
N LEU A 588 11.08 -103.18 -21.17
CA LEU A 588 10.08 -102.12 -21.26
C LEU A 588 9.26 -102.22 -22.55
N ALA A 589 9.90 -102.49 -23.69
CA ALA A 589 9.23 -102.69 -24.97
C ALA A 589 8.31 -103.92 -24.93
N ALA A 590 8.78 -105.06 -24.42
CA ALA A 590 7.95 -106.25 -24.22
C ALA A 590 6.75 -106.00 -23.29
N ALA A 591 6.94 -105.18 -22.24
CA ALA A 591 5.83 -104.79 -21.35
C ALA A 591 4.80 -103.89 -22.06
N HIS A 592 5.23 -102.99 -22.96
CA HIS A 592 4.33 -102.21 -23.80
C HIS A 592 3.57 -103.08 -24.81
N ARG A 593 4.23 -104.07 -25.44
CA ARG A 593 3.59 -105.07 -26.30
C ARG A 593 2.53 -105.88 -25.57
N GLN A 594 2.83 -106.34 -24.35
CA GLN A 594 1.86 -107.04 -23.50
C GLN A 594 0.65 -106.18 -23.10
N ARG A 595 0.81 -104.86 -23.10
CA ARG A 595 -0.28 -103.89 -22.84
C ARG A 595 -1.05 -103.49 -24.11
N GLY A 596 -0.76 -104.13 -25.25
CA GLY A 596 -1.47 -103.92 -26.51
C GLY A 596 -0.91 -102.79 -27.39
N LEU A 597 0.27 -102.24 -27.06
CA LEU A 597 0.94 -101.27 -27.91
C LEU A 597 1.71 -101.97 -29.05
N PRO A 598 1.89 -101.33 -30.21
CA PRO A 598 2.61 -101.92 -31.33
C PRO A 598 4.13 -102.06 -31.07
N GLY A 599 4.69 -101.28 -30.14
CA GLY A 599 6.09 -101.37 -29.72
C GLY A 599 6.36 -100.47 -28.52
N PHE A 600 7.57 -99.91 -28.41
CA PHE A 600 7.87 -98.98 -27.33
C PHE A 600 7.17 -97.63 -27.57
N ALA A 601 6.55 -97.04 -26.54
CA ALA A 601 5.67 -95.87 -26.71
C ALA A 601 6.40 -94.55 -27.05
N GLY A 602 7.73 -94.52 -26.97
CA GLY A 602 8.54 -93.34 -27.24
C GLY A 602 9.49 -93.52 -28.41
N GLN A 603 9.88 -92.40 -29.04
CA GLN A 603 10.93 -92.40 -30.07
C GLN A 603 12.33 -92.47 -29.45
N PHE A 604 12.48 -91.97 -28.22
CA PHE A 604 13.75 -92.03 -27.49
C PHE A 604 13.56 -92.51 -26.04
N LEU A 605 14.59 -93.19 -25.52
CA LEU A 605 14.75 -93.49 -24.10
C LEU A 605 16.15 -93.05 -23.64
N ILE A 606 16.21 -92.31 -22.54
CA ILE A 606 17.44 -91.92 -21.86
C ILE A 606 17.65 -92.84 -20.66
N THR A 607 18.70 -93.67 -20.70
CA THR A 607 19.01 -94.66 -19.66
C THR A 607 19.53 -94.00 -18.37
N GLY A 608 19.60 -94.73 -17.26
CA GLY A 608 20.07 -94.19 -15.97
C GLY A 608 21.49 -93.60 -16.00
N ASP A 609 22.36 -94.14 -16.86
CA ASP A 609 23.73 -93.71 -17.13
C ASP A 609 23.84 -92.60 -18.19
N GLY A 610 22.72 -92.12 -18.76
CA GLY A 610 22.70 -91.00 -19.71
C GLY A 610 22.97 -91.37 -21.17
N ARG A 611 22.83 -92.65 -21.58
CA ARG A 611 22.83 -93.02 -22.99
C ARG A 611 21.48 -92.69 -23.63
N ILE A 612 21.49 -92.28 -24.90
CA ILE A 612 20.28 -91.99 -25.67
C ILE A 612 20.03 -93.15 -26.63
N LEU A 613 18.95 -93.88 -26.38
CA LEU A 613 18.50 -94.96 -27.25
C LEU A 613 17.39 -94.45 -28.16
N GLN A 614 17.52 -94.65 -29.47
CA GLN A 614 16.40 -94.48 -30.40
C GLN A 614 15.60 -95.77 -30.44
N THR A 615 14.35 -95.68 -29.99
CA THR A 615 13.48 -96.83 -29.76
C THR A 615 12.40 -96.97 -30.83
N GLU A 616 12.03 -95.89 -31.51
CA GLU A 616 11.15 -95.91 -32.69
C GLU A 616 11.57 -94.83 -33.72
N PRO A 617 11.17 -94.97 -35.00
CA PRO A 617 11.34 -93.91 -36.01
C PRO A 617 10.61 -92.60 -35.66
N LEU A 618 11.14 -91.45 -36.07
CA LEU A 618 10.57 -90.13 -35.73
C LEU A 618 9.19 -89.87 -36.37
N ASP A 619 8.92 -90.56 -37.48
CA ASP A 619 7.70 -90.51 -38.28
C ASP A 619 6.68 -91.60 -37.90
N GLU A 620 7.01 -92.49 -36.95
CA GLU A 620 6.11 -93.54 -36.45
C GLU A 620 5.57 -93.16 -35.06
N VAL A 621 4.25 -93.26 -34.89
CA VAL A 621 3.56 -92.94 -33.64
C VAL A 621 2.55 -94.03 -33.30
N ILE A 622 2.29 -94.22 -32.00
CA ILE A 622 1.36 -95.27 -31.50
C ILE A 622 -0.10 -94.84 -31.51
N ASP A 623 -0.37 -93.54 -31.64
CA ASP A 623 -1.70 -92.94 -31.66
C ASP A 623 -1.69 -91.71 -32.58
N ASP A 624 -2.60 -91.65 -33.56
CA ASP A 624 -2.67 -90.58 -34.55
C ASP A 624 -3.67 -89.46 -34.18
N GLN A 625 -4.40 -89.60 -33.07
CA GLN A 625 -5.38 -88.63 -32.59
C GLN A 625 -4.85 -87.80 -31.41
N GLN A 626 -4.01 -88.39 -30.56
CA GLN A 626 -3.52 -87.73 -29.35
C GLN A 626 -2.36 -86.76 -29.64
N VAL A 627 -2.48 -85.51 -29.18
CA VAL A 627 -1.48 -84.44 -29.43
C VAL A 627 -0.07 -84.84 -28.98
N TRP A 628 0.06 -85.44 -27.80
CA TRP A 628 1.35 -85.88 -27.28
C TRP A 628 2.02 -86.97 -28.14
N SER A 629 1.24 -87.71 -28.93
CA SER A 629 1.71 -88.74 -29.84
C SER A 629 1.92 -88.17 -31.25
N VAL A 630 0.87 -87.63 -31.87
CA VAL A 630 0.89 -87.19 -33.27
C VAL A 630 1.68 -85.90 -33.51
N GLU A 631 1.76 -84.99 -32.54
CA GLU A 631 2.56 -83.75 -32.60
C GLU A 631 3.81 -83.79 -31.71
N GLY A 632 4.00 -84.88 -30.96
CA GLY A 632 5.11 -85.04 -30.03
C GLY A 632 6.22 -85.95 -30.53
N ILE A 633 7.46 -85.63 -30.18
CA ILE A 633 8.57 -86.60 -30.10
C ILE A 633 8.66 -87.02 -28.63
N ASN A 634 8.30 -88.27 -28.35
CA ASN A 634 8.22 -88.78 -26.99
C ASN A 634 9.59 -89.26 -26.53
N ILE A 635 10.11 -88.61 -25.48
CA ILE A 635 11.41 -88.88 -24.87
C ILE A 635 11.16 -89.42 -23.47
N TYR A 636 11.42 -90.71 -23.27
CA TYR A 636 11.36 -91.34 -21.95
C TYR A 636 12.68 -91.15 -21.21
N VAL A 637 12.62 -90.86 -19.92
CA VAL A 637 13.78 -90.85 -19.02
C VAL A 637 13.61 -92.02 -18.04
N ALA A 638 14.59 -92.92 -18.01
CA ALA A 638 14.53 -94.13 -17.19
C ALA A 638 14.58 -93.77 -15.69
N GLY A 639 13.53 -94.10 -14.95
CA GLY A 639 13.40 -93.78 -13.53
C GLY A 639 11.97 -93.46 -13.12
N ASN A 640 11.80 -93.19 -11.83
CA ASN A 640 10.55 -92.72 -11.23
C ASN A 640 10.83 -91.38 -10.52
N PHE A 641 10.30 -90.28 -11.07
CA PHE A 641 10.63 -88.91 -10.64
C PHE A 641 9.47 -88.22 -9.89
N MET A 642 8.72 -88.98 -9.11
CA MET A 642 7.70 -88.43 -8.21
C MET A 642 8.36 -87.70 -7.02
N GLU A 643 9.40 -88.29 -6.44
CA GLU A 643 10.13 -87.73 -5.31
C GLU A 643 11.57 -87.34 -5.68
N ASP A 644 12.19 -88.05 -6.64
CA ASP A 644 13.54 -87.80 -7.12
C ASP A 644 13.57 -87.02 -8.45
N VAL A 645 14.74 -86.49 -8.82
CA VAL A 645 15.01 -85.88 -10.13
C VAL A 645 15.94 -86.77 -10.97
N PRO A 646 15.93 -86.63 -12.32
CA PRO A 646 16.89 -87.34 -13.17
C PRO A 646 18.35 -87.07 -12.77
N THR A 647 19.23 -88.03 -12.99
CA THR A 647 20.65 -87.87 -12.69
C THR A 647 21.27 -86.75 -13.55
N PRO A 648 22.39 -86.14 -13.13
CA PRO A 648 23.08 -85.15 -13.95
C PRO A 648 23.44 -85.66 -15.36
N ALA A 649 23.78 -86.95 -15.50
CA ALA A 649 24.06 -87.57 -16.79
C ALA A 649 22.80 -87.64 -17.66
N GLN A 650 21.63 -87.95 -17.06
CA GLN A 650 20.35 -87.94 -17.75
C GLN A 650 19.93 -86.53 -18.19
N ILE A 651 20.11 -85.51 -17.33
CA ILE A 651 19.82 -84.11 -17.68
C ILE A 651 20.74 -83.63 -18.81
N GLU A 652 22.04 -83.96 -18.77
CA GLU A 652 22.99 -83.61 -19.84
C GLU A 652 22.60 -84.25 -21.17
N ALA A 653 22.28 -85.54 -21.17
CA ALA A 653 21.86 -86.28 -22.35
C ALA A 653 20.53 -85.73 -22.91
N ALA A 654 19.55 -85.49 -22.04
CA ALA A 654 18.28 -84.88 -22.40
C ALA A 654 18.47 -83.49 -23.01
N ALA A 655 19.32 -82.66 -22.40
CA ALA A 655 19.59 -81.31 -22.89
C ALA A 655 20.25 -81.32 -24.28
N ARG A 656 21.22 -82.22 -24.52
CA ARG A 656 21.85 -82.37 -25.84
C ARG A 656 20.87 -82.86 -26.89
N LEU A 657 20.04 -83.84 -26.54
CA LEU A 657 18.98 -84.35 -27.42
C LEU A 657 17.99 -83.26 -27.77
N CYS A 658 17.51 -82.50 -26.78
CA CYS A 658 16.60 -81.38 -27.00
C CYS A 658 17.24 -80.27 -27.83
N ALA A 659 18.44 -79.83 -27.50
CA ALA A 659 19.10 -78.75 -28.23
C ALA A 659 19.28 -79.10 -29.72
N TRP A 660 19.66 -80.35 -30.03
CA TRP A 660 19.73 -80.85 -31.39
C TRP A 660 18.35 -80.97 -32.06
N LEU A 661 17.37 -81.60 -31.41
CA LEU A 661 16.01 -81.76 -31.98
C LEU A 661 15.31 -80.42 -32.23
N LEU A 662 15.47 -79.45 -31.33
CA LEU A 662 14.92 -78.10 -31.50
C LEU A 662 15.53 -77.42 -32.74
N GLN A 663 16.83 -77.62 -33.00
CA GLN A 663 17.48 -77.14 -34.21
C GLN A 663 16.96 -77.86 -35.46
N GLU A 664 16.97 -79.19 -35.48
CA GLU A 664 16.59 -79.98 -36.65
C GLU A 664 15.13 -79.78 -37.06
N LEU A 665 14.24 -79.60 -36.08
CA LEU A 665 12.80 -79.43 -36.30
C LEU A 665 12.37 -77.96 -36.36
N GLY A 666 13.29 -77.01 -36.18
CA GLY A 666 12.98 -75.58 -36.17
C GLY A 666 12.07 -75.14 -35.03
N LEU A 667 12.18 -75.77 -33.86
CA LEU A 667 11.35 -75.51 -32.68
C LEU A 667 12.05 -74.57 -31.68
N SER A 668 11.24 -73.81 -30.93
CA SER A 668 11.71 -72.99 -29.82
C SER A 668 11.74 -73.80 -28.51
N GLU A 669 12.40 -73.28 -27.48
CA GLU A 669 12.47 -73.95 -26.17
C GLU A 669 11.10 -74.18 -25.52
N ALA A 670 10.09 -73.37 -25.88
CA ALA A 670 8.72 -73.55 -25.42
C ALA A 670 8.10 -74.88 -25.87
N ALA A 671 8.68 -75.55 -26.90
CA ALA A 671 8.25 -76.87 -27.35
C ALA A 671 8.63 -78.00 -26.37
N ILE A 672 9.51 -77.76 -25.40
CA ILE A 672 9.88 -78.77 -24.39
C ILE A 672 8.81 -78.81 -23.30
N VAL A 673 8.06 -79.91 -23.27
CA VAL A 673 6.94 -80.10 -22.35
C VAL A 673 6.98 -81.50 -21.73
N GLY A 674 6.45 -81.64 -20.53
CA GLY A 674 6.17 -82.94 -19.91
C GLY A 674 4.83 -83.46 -20.41
N LEU A 675 4.63 -84.79 -20.40
CA LEU A 675 3.33 -85.36 -20.78
C LEU A 675 2.17 -84.79 -19.93
N SER A 676 2.43 -84.51 -18.63
CA SER A 676 1.49 -83.88 -17.69
C SER A 676 1.04 -82.47 -18.08
N GLU A 677 1.79 -81.78 -18.95
CA GLU A 677 1.41 -80.46 -19.47
C GLU A 677 0.43 -80.56 -20.65
N LEU A 678 0.34 -81.72 -21.29
CA LEU A 678 -0.54 -81.95 -22.45
C LEU A 678 -1.80 -82.73 -22.07
N ILE A 679 -1.70 -83.66 -21.12
CA ILE A 679 -2.81 -84.49 -20.65
C ILE A 679 -2.71 -84.73 -19.15
N THR A 680 -3.83 -85.12 -18.53
CA THR A 680 -3.85 -85.49 -17.11
C THR A 680 -3.06 -86.78 -16.88
N THR A 681 -1.82 -86.65 -16.42
CA THR A 681 -0.93 -87.75 -16.03
C THR A 681 0.07 -87.25 -14.99
N GLN A 682 0.74 -88.18 -14.30
CA GLN A 682 1.85 -87.86 -13.42
C GLN A 682 3.22 -87.91 -14.13
N SER A 683 3.28 -88.40 -15.37
CA SER A 683 4.53 -88.44 -16.17
C SER A 683 4.91 -87.03 -16.65
N PRO A 684 6.18 -86.58 -16.57
CA PRO A 684 7.38 -87.37 -16.26
C PRO A 684 7.77 -87.36 -14.77
N GLY A 685 6.85 -87.03 -13.86
CA GLY A 685 7.02 -87.00 -12.42
C GLY A 685 6.54 -85.67 -11.83
N THR A 686 6.11 -85.65 -10.56
CA THR A 686 5.70 -84.41 -9.86
C THR A 686 6.83 -83.40 -9.73
N GLN A 687 8.10 -83.85 -9.68
CA GLN A 687 9.26 -82.94 -9.63
C GLN A 687 9.49 -82.14 -10.93
N TRP A 688 8.70 -82.36 -12.00
CA TRP A 688 8.86 -81.69 -13.29
C TRP A 688 8.58 -80.18 -13.22
N LEU A 689 7.40 -79.79 -12.73
CA LEU A 689 6.97 -78.39 -12.54
C LEU A 689 6.87 -77.98 -11.07
N GLU A 690 6.85 -78.95 -10.16
CA GLU A 690 6.76 -78.76 -8.72
C GLU A 690 8.02 -79.29 -8.04
N GLY A 691 8.17 -79.04 -6.73
CA GLY A 691 9.33 -79.49 -5.96
C GLY A 691 10.65 -78.94 -6.50
N ALA A 692 11.57 -79.83 -6.88
CA ALA A 692 12.89 -79.48 -7.42
C ALA A 692 12.86 -78.92 -8.85
N ARG A 693 11.70 -78.96 -9.53
CA ARG A 693 11.46 -78.32 -10.84
C ARG A 693 12.51 -78.67 -11.89
N TRP A 694 12.72 -79.95 -12.15
CA TRP A 694 13.80 -80.38 -13.05
C TRP A 694 13.58 -79.98 -14.52
N LYS A 695 12.38 -79.51 -14.90
CA LYS A 695 12.18 -78.78 -16.17
C LYS A 695 13.08 -77.55 -16.26
N ASP A 696 13.23 -76.78 -15.19
CA ASP A 696 14.06 -75.57 -15.16
C ASP A 696 15.55 -75.94 -15.27
N MET A 697 15.95 -77.06 -14.66
CA MET A 697 17.31 -77.61 -14.78
C MET A 697 17.63 -78.01 -16.23
N LEU A 698 16.69 -78.71 -16.88
CA LEU A 698 16.79 -79.11 -18.28
C LEU A 698 16.84 -77.88 -19.20
N LEU A 699 15.91 -76.94 -19.05
CA LEU A 699 15.85 -75.72 -19.88
C LEU A 699 17.10 -74.86 -19.73
N ARG A 700 17.61 -74.69 -18.51
CA ARG A 700 18.89 -73.99 -18.28
C ARG A 700 20.01 -74.67 -19.06
N ARG A 701 20.10 -76.00 -18.99
CA ARG A 701 21.17 -76.72 -19.67
C ARG A 701 21.02 -76.73 -21.20
N VAL A 702 19.79 -76.80 -21.72
CA VAL A 702 19.48 -76.62 -23.15
C VAL A 702 19.92 -75.23 -23.61
N ARG A 703 19.67 -74.19 -22.82
CA ARG A 703 20.13 -72.83 -23.10
C ARG A 703 21.66 -72.76 -23.12
N ASP A 704 22.34 -73.30 -22.12
CA ASP A 704 23.82 -73.30 -22.09
C ASP A 704 24.43 -73.97 -23.33
N LEU A 705 23.77 -75.00 -23.87
CA LEU A 705 24.22 -75.70 -25.09
C LEU A 705 23.91 -74.92 -26.37
N ARG A 706 22.79 -74.17 -26.41
CA ARG A 706 22.38 -73.34 -27.56
C ARG A 706 22.97 -71.93 -27.54
N TYR A 707 23.41 -71.48 -26.37
CA TYR A 707 23.92 -70.13 -26.06
C TYR A 707 25.05 -70.19 -25.00
N PRO A 708 26.18 -70.88 -25.26
CA PRO A 708 27.29 -70.99 -24.32
C PRO A 708 27.88 -69.61 -24.03
N SER A 709 27.78 -69.18 -22.77
CA SER A 709 28.21 -67.85 -22.30
C SER A 709 29.75 -67.70 -22.31
N PRO A 710 30.25 -66.48 -22.55
CA PRO A 710 30.92 -65.81 -21.44
C PRO A 710 30.42 -64.38 -21.31
N ALA A 711 29.57 -64.12 -20.33
CA ALA A 711 29.61 -62.86 -19.60
C ALA A 711 29.10 -63.05 -18.16
N PRO A 712 29.82 -63.81 -17.30
CA PRO A 712 29.54 -63.83 -15.87
C PRO A 712 29.51 -62.42 -15.28
N GLU A 713 30.27 -61.50 -15.89
CA GLU A 713 30.33 -60.09 -15.53
C GLU A 713 28.99 -59.36 -15.73
N LEU A 714 28.27 -59.59 -16.83
CA LEU A 714 26.96 -58.97 -17.09
C LEU A 714 25.87 -59.55 -16.17
N GLU A 715 25.90 -60.86 -15.92
CA GLU A 715 24.97 -61.49 -14.99
C GLU A 715 25.24 -61.06 -13.53
N GLN A 716 26.51 -60.96 -13.13
CA GLN A 716 26.92 -60.42 -11.83
C GLN A 716 26.54 -58.95 -11.69
N GLU A 717 26.66 -58.17 -12.78
CA GLU A 717 26.28 -56.78 -12.80
C GLU A 717 24.77 -56.61 -12.64
N VAL A 718 23.95 -57.40 -13.35
CA VAL A 718 22.49 -57.41 -13.16
C VAL A 718 22.14 -57.81 -11.73
N ALA A 719 22.77 -58.85 -11.16
CA ALA A 719 22.51 -59.26 -9.77
C ALA A 719 22.94 -58.20 -8.73
N ARG A 720 24.04 -57.48 -8.99
CA ARG A 720 24.51 -56.35 -8.16
C ARG A 720 23.51 -55.20 -8.21
N LEU A 721 23.10 -54.78 -9.41
CA LEU A 721 22.14 -53.70 -9.61
C LEU A 721 20.76 -54.06 -9.03
N GLN A 722 20.34 -55.32 -9.09
CA GLN A 722 19.13 -55.79 -8.42
C GLN A 722 19.19 -55.68 -6.90
N SER A 723 20.35 -55.99 -6.30
CA SER A 723 20.56 -55.83 -4.86
C SER A 723 20.59 -54.34 -4.47
N GLU A 724 21.19 -53.49 -5.31
CA GLU A 724 21.18 -52.03 -5.13
C GLU A 724 19.77 -51.45 -5.26
N LEU A 725 18.99 -51.93 -6.24
CA LEU A 725 17.59 -51.55 -6.45
C LEU A 725 16.74 -51.88 -5.22
N GLU A 726 16.87 -53.10 -4.69
CA GLU A 726 16.15 -53.52 -3.49
C GLU A 726 16.52 -52.70 -2.25
N ALA A 727 17.83 -52.47 -2.04
CA ALA A 727 18.29 -51.61 -0.95
C ALA A 727 17.82 -50.15 -1.12
N THR A 728 17.73 -49.66 -2.35
CA THR A 728 17.24 -48.31 -2.66
C THR A 728 15.73 -48.21 -2.44
N ARG A 729 14.96 -49.24 -2.80
CA ARG A 729 13.52 -49.37 -2.48
C ARG A 729 13.26 -49.34 -0.99
N GLN A 730 13.99 -50.12 -0.21
CA GLN A 730 13.85 -50.11 1.25
C GLN A 730 14.18 -48.74 1.86
N ARG A 731 15.18 -48.03 1.31
CA ARG A 731 15.47 -46.65 1.72
C ARG A 731 14.36 -45.67 1.32
N ALA A 732 13.74 -45.87 0.16
CA ALA A 732 12.62 -45.03 -0.30
C ALA A 732 11.40 -45.23 0.61
N GLU A 733 11.04 -46.49 0.90
CA GLU A 733 9.96 -46.83 1.82
C GLU A 733 10.22 -46.26 3.23
N ALA A 734 11.45 -46.37 3.75
CA ALA A 734 11.81 -45.79 5.04
C ALA A 734 11.75 -44.25 5.04
N ALA A 735 12.13 -43.61 3.94
CA ALA A 735 12.03 -42.16 3.79
C ALA A 735 10.56 -41.70 3.66
N GLU A 736 9.73 -42.45 2.93
CA GLU A 736 8.28 -42.23 2.83
C GLU A 736 7.60 -42.38 4.19
N ALA A 737 7.93 -43.44 4.93
CA ALA A 737 7.44 -43.63 6.29
C ALA A 737 7.86 -42.49 7.23
N ARG A 738 9.06 -41.92 7.05
CA ARG A 738 9.51 -40.75 7.83
C ARG A 738 8.77 -39.47 7.46
N VAL A 739 8.42 -39.28 6.18
CA VAL A 739 7.54 -38.17 5.74
C VAL A 739 6.17 -38.31 6.40
N GLU A 740 5.59 -39.51 6.37
CA GLU A 740 4.30 -39.80 6.98
C GLU A 740 4.32 -39.61 8.50
N GLU A 741 5.38 -40.06 9.18
CA GLU A 741 5.59 -39.86 10.61
C GLU A 741 5.66 -38.37 10.97
N LEU A 742 6.42 -37.57 10.21
CA LEU A 742 6.52 -36.12 10.43
C LEU A 742 5.18 -35.41 10.18
N GLN A 743 4.41 -35.85 9.18
CA GLN A 743 3.07 -35.33 8.92
C GLN A 743 2.10 -35.67 10.05
N GLN A 744 2.14 -36.90 10.55
CA GLN A 744 1.34 -37.34 11.69
C GLN A 744 1.74 -36.61 12.98
N GLU A 745 3.04 -36.34 13.21
CA GLU A 745 3.49 -35.59 14.37
C GLU A 745 3.11 -34.10 14.27
N VAL A 746 3.15 -33.49 13.09
CA VAL A 746 2.62 -32.12 12.87
C VAL A 746 1.12 -32.05 13.15
N GLU A 747 0.35 -33.03 12.67
CA GLU A 747 -1.09 -33.11 12.92
C GLU A 747 -1.38 -33.38 14.40
N ARG A 748 -0.58 -34.23 15.04
CA ARG A 748 -0.66 -34.50 16.49
C ARG A 748 -0.25 -33.30 17.33
N LEU A 749 0.72 -32.49 16.89
CA LEU A 749 1.12 -31.26 17.57
C LEU A 749 0.05 -30.17 17.40
N ARG A 750 -0.60 -30.10 16.23
CA ARG A 750 -1.80 -29.27 16.02
C ARG A 750 -2.95 -29.72 16.93
N GLN A 751 -3.27 -31.01 16.95
CA GLN A 751 -4.23 -31.58 17.89
C GLN A 751 -3.82 -31.35 19.33
N ARG A 752 -2.54 -31.45 19.72
CA ARG A 752 -2.07 -31.11 21.07
C ARG A 752 -2.14 -29.62 21.37
N LEU A 753 -2.08 -28.73 20.39
CA LEU A 753 -2.32 -27.30 20.58
C LEU A 753 -3.82 -27.04 20.80
N GLU A 754 -4.68 -27.82 20.14
CA GLU A 754 -6.15 -27.82 20.33
C GLU A 754 -6.59 -28.59 21.61
N GLU A 755 -5.81 -29.57 22.07
CA GLU A 755 -6.05 -30.46 23.22
C GLU A 755 -5.18 -30.09 24.44
N MET A 756 -4.32 -29.06 24.33
CA MET A 756 -3.55 -28.56 25.47
C MET A 756 -4.57 -28.10 26.52
N PRO A 757 -4.59 -28.68 27.73
CA PRO A 757 -5.52 -28.24 28.75
C PRO A 757 -5.20 -26.78 29.02
N SER A 758 -6.18 -25.90 28.79
CA SER A 758 -6.17 -24.61 29.49
C SER A 758 -6.02 -24.95 30.97
N GLY A 759 -5.12 -24.25 31.67
CA GLY A 759 -5.02 -24.42 33.12
C GLY A 759 -6.42 -24.31 33.76
N PRO A 760 -6.65 -24.88 34.95
CA PRO A 760 -7.96 -24.86 35.60
C PRO A 760 -8.52 -23.44 35.54
N ILE A 761 -9.73 -23.28 35.01
CA ILE A 761 -10.37 -21.97 34.85
C ILE A 761 -10.39 -21.32 36.23
N PRO A 762 -9.68 -20.20 36.46
CA PRO A 762 -9.60 -19.58 37.76
C PRO A 762 -10.98 -19.10 38.17
N LYS A 763 -11.31 -19.30 39.45
CA LYS A 763 -12.55 -18.80 40.04
C LYS A 763 -12.64 -17.28 39.81
N PRO A 764 -13.71 -16.77 39.18
CA PRO A 764 -13.87 -15.34 38.99
C PRO A 764 -14.08 -14.64 40.34
N ALA A 765 -13.57 -13.42 40.46
CA ALA A 765 -13.88 -12.56 41.58
C ALA A 765 -15.38 -12.24 41.59
N PHE A 766 -16.05 -12.56 42.70
CA PHE A 766 -17.45 -12.22 42.97
C PHE A 766 -17.65 -11.87 44.44
N ARG A 767 -18.64 -11.01 44.72
CA ARG A 767 -19.03 -10.62 46.08
C ARG A 767 -20.10 -11.57 46.61
N VAL A 768 -19.93 -12.12 47.80
CA VAL A 768 -20.95 -12.96 48.44
C VAL A 768 -21.86 -12.06 49.28
N ILE A 769 -23.14 -11.96 48.91
CA ILE A 769 -24.13 -11.09 49.60
C ILE A 769 -25.34 -11.86 50.12
N VAL A 770 -25.26 -13.20 50.16
CA VAL A 770 -26.37 -14.10 50.52
C VAL A 770 -27.03 -13.74 51.86
N ASP A 771 -26.27 -13.22 52.83
CA ASP A 771 -26.77 -12.85 54.15
C ASP A 771 -27.10 -11.36 54.30
N GLU A 772 -26.82 -10.55 53.28
CA GLU A 772 -27.15 -9.12 53.22
C GLU A 772 -28.52 -8.87 52.57
N LEU A 773 -29.05 -9.85 51.85
CA LEU A 773 -30.30 -9.74 51.09
C LEU A 773 -31.54 -9.99 51.98
N PRO A 774 -32.67 -9.30 51.70
CA PRO A 774 -33.95 -9.57 52.34
C PRO A 774 -34.35 -11.04 52.25
N LYS A 775 -34.78 -11.60 53.38
CA LYS A 775 -35.34 -12.96 53.53
C LYS A 775 -36.69 -12.86 54.22
N SER A 776 -37.50 -13.91 54.11
CA SER A 776 -38.79 -14.00 54.80
C SER A 776 -38.62 -13.92 56.32
N ASP A 777 -39.45 -13.13 57.00
CA ASP A 777 -39.51 -13.06 58.46
C ASP A 777 -40.20 -14.30 59.10
N ASP A 778 -40.89 -15.11 58.29
CA ASP A 778 -41.44 -16.40 58.71
C ASP A 778 -40.33 -17.47 58.71
N PRO A 779 -39.94 -18.01 59.88
CA PRO A 779 -38.85 -18.99 60.00
C PRO A 779 -39.16 -20.34 59.34
N GLU A 780 -40.42 -20.64 59.02
CA GLU A 780 -40.81 -21.84 58.28
C GLU A 780 -40.75 -21.63 56.76
N ASN A 781 -40.72 -20.38 56.29
CA ASN A 781 -40.62 -20.04 54.87
C ASN A 781 -39.15 -19.90 54.44
N VAL A 782 -38.46 -21.03 54.40
CA VAL A 782 -37.05 -21.15 53.99
C VAL A 782 -36.92 -21.95 52.70
N TYR A 783 -35.86 -21.73 51.92
CA TYR A 783 -35.56 -22.57 50.77
C TYR A 783 -35.04 -23.94 51.22
N ASP A 784 -35.47 -24.99 50.52
CA ASP A 784 -34.87 -26.32 50.66
C ASP A 784 -33.38 -26.32 50.29
N THR A 785 -32.66 -27.32 50.77
CA THR A 785 -31.28 -27.60 50.37
C THR A 785 -31.17 -28.88 49.55
N ARG A 786 -30.09 -29.01 48.76
CA ARG A 786 -29.72 -30.17 47.95
C ARG A 786 -28.23 -30.48 48.06
N ASP A 787 -27.84 -31.69 47.69
CA ASP A 787 -26.42 -32.00 47.51
C ASP A 787 -25.89 -31.33 46.23
N ARG A 788 -24.61 -30.90 46.23
CA ARG A 788 -24.00 -30.26 45.05
C ARG A 788 -24.00 -31.16 43.83
N SER A 789 -23.88 -32.48 44.02
CA SER A 789 -23.90 -33.46 42.92
C SER A 789 -25.25 -33.58 42.22
N GLU A 790 -26.33 -33.09 42.84
CA GLU A 790 -27.64 -33.01 42.19
C GLU A 790 -27.71 -31.87 41.15
N ILE A 791 -26.75 -30.93 41.17
CA ILE A 791 -26.70 -29.81 40.24
C ILE A 791 -26.11 -30.30 38.92
N THR A 792 -26.93 -30.28 37.87
CA THR A 792 -26.54 -30.78 36.55
C THR A 792 -26.86 -29.82 35.41
N ALA A 793 -27.40 -28.62 35.69
CA ALA A 793 -27.71 -27.61 34.68
C ALA A 793 -27.51 -26.18 35.20
N ILE A 794 -27.30 -25.24 34.28
CA ILE A 794 -27.26 -23.80 34.56
C ILE A 794 -28.38 -23.15 33.75
N VAL A 795 -29.21 -22.33 34.42
CA VAL A 795 -30.29 -21.58 33.77
C VAL A 795 -29.95 -20.10 33.78
N VAL A 796 -29.89 -19.50 32.58
CA VAL A 796 -29.63 -18.07 32.39
C VAL A 796 -30.94 -17.30 32.38
N HIS A 797 -30.97 -16.24 33.17
CA HIS A 797 -32.12 -15.35 33.38
C HIS A 797 -31.75 -13.90 33.06
N HIS A 798 -32.77 -13.12 32.73
CA HIS A 798 -32.72 -11.67 32.90
C HIS A 798 -33.62 -11.26 34.07
N THR A 799 -33.49 -10.04 34.58
CA THR A 799 -34.37 -9.58 35.66
C THR A 799 -35.71 -9.03 35.15
N ALA A 800 -35.83 -8.77 33.84
CA ALA A 800 -37.01 -8.15 33.21
C ALA A 800 -37.41 -6.80 33.82
N VAL A 801 -36.44 -6.12 34.45
CA VAL A 801 -36.57 -4.78 35.02
C VAL A 801 -35.36 -3.96 34.60
N PRO A 802 -35.41 -2.62 34.72
CA PRO A 802 -34.29 -1.78 34.37
C PRO A 802 -32.97 -2.21 35.03
N PRO A 803 -31.82 -2.08 34.33
CA PRO A 803 -30.53 -2.62 34.76
C PRO A 803 -29.97 -1.99 36.05
N ASN A 804 -30.50 -0.84 36.48
CA ASN A 804 -30.12 -0.17 37.73
C ASN A 804 -30.86 -0.71 38.98
N ILE A 805 -31.73 -1.71 38.82
CA ILE A 805 -32.37 -2.40 39.94
C ILE A 805 -31.42 -3.51 40.41
N ASP A 806 -30.83 -3.29 41.59
CA ASP A 806 -29.86 -4.20 42.22
C ASP A 806 -30.49 -5.49 42.76
N ALA A 807 -29.63 -6.44 43.14
CA ALA A 807 -30.03 -7.71 43.74
C ALA A 807 -30.87 -7.54 45.02
N TYR A 808 -30.63 -6.49 45.81
CA TYR A 808 -31.38 -6.21 47.04
C TYR A 808 -32.85 -5.90 46.75
N ARG A 809 -33.13 -5.05 45.77
CA ARG A 809 -34.52 -4.71 45.38
C ARG A 809 -35.23 -5.89 44.73
N VAL A 810 -34.54 -6.69 43.93
CA VAL A 810 -35.10 -7.93 43.37
C VAL A 810 -35.44 -8.93 44.50
N ALA A 811 -34.56 -9.07 45.49
CA ALA A 811 -34.80 -9.89 46.67
C ALA A 811 -35.99 -9.39 47.51
N ASP A 812 -36.08 -8.08 47.78
CA ASP A 812 -37.21 -7.48 48.52
C ASP A 812 -38.54 -7.72 47.80
N ALA A 813 -38.57 -7.57 46.47
CA ALA A 813 -39.74 -7.88 45.67
C ALA A 813 -40.11 -9.38 45.73
N HIS A 814 -39.13 -10.29 45.62
CA HIS A 814 -39.39 -11.72 45.73
C HIS A 814 -39.96 -12.11 47.11
N VAL A 815 -39.50 -11.49 48.19
CA VAL A 815 -40.03 -11.75 49.54
C VAL A 815 -41.39 -11.09 49.74
N ARG A 816 -41.50 -9.77 49.54
CA ARG A 816 -42.71 -9.00 49.90
C ARG A 816 -43.86 -9.15 48.93
N ILE A 817 -43.56 -9.35 47.64
CA ILE A 817 -44.57 -9.42 46.57
C ILE A 817 -44.85 -10.87 46.21
N ASN A 818 -43.81 -11.68 45.98
CA ASN A 818 -43.98 -13.08 45.56
C ASN A 818 -44.13 -14.06 46.74
N GLY A 819 -43.88 -13.61 47.99
CA GLY A 819 -43.97 -14.43 49.19
C GLY A 819 -42.86 -15.49 49.30
N TRP A 820 -41.77 -15.35 48.55
CA TRP A 820 -40.70 -16.34 48.54
C TRP A 820 -39.78 -16.22 49.77
N PRO A 821 -39.07 -17.30 50.15
CA PRO A 821 -38.07 -17.26 51.22
C PRO A 821 -36.97 -16.20 51.05
N GLY A 822 -36.62 -15.85 49.82
CA GLY A 822 -35.54 -14.92 49.48
C GLY A 822 -35.45 -14.69 47.97
N ILE A 823 -34.29 -14.22 47.50
CA ILE A 823 -34.04 -14.04 46.06
C ILE A 823 -34.05 -15.37 45.31
N GLY A 824 -34.47 -15.36 44.05
CA GLY A 824 -34.68 -16.58 43.27
C GLY A 824 -33.41 -17.14 42.63
N TYR A 825 -32.35 -16.33 42.50
CA TYR A 825 -31.14 -16.65 41.75
C TYR A 825 -29.98 -17.01 42.67
N HIS A 826 -28.97 -17.70 42.12
CA HIS A 826 -27.73 -18.04 42.83
C HIS A 826 -26.65 -17.01 42.57
N PHE A 827 -26.59 -16.49 41.34
CA PHE A 827 -25.71 -15.41 40.95
C PHE A 827 -26.48 -14.30 40.25
N PHE A 828 -26.00 -13.09 40.43
CA PHE A 828 -26.53 -11.87 39.84
C PHE A 828 -25.38 -11.10 39.20
N ILE A 829 -25.52 -10.73 37.93
CA ILE A 829 -24.48 -10.05 37.16
C ILE A 829 -24.96 -8.64 36.84
N ASN A 830 -24.32 -7.67 37.49
CA ASN A 830 -24.62 -6.25 37.33
C ASN A 830 -24.14 -5.73 35.97
N PRO A 831 -24.68 -4.60 35.48
CA PRO A 831 -24.35 -4.05 34.16
C PRO A 831 -22.88 -3.71 33.95
N ASP A 832 -22.12 -3.48 35.03
CA ASP A 832 -20.68 -3.24 35.02
C ASP A 832 -19.84 -4.54 35.03
N GLY A 833 -20.50 -5.71 35.01
CA GLY A 833 -19.86 -7.02 35.09
C GLY A 833 -19.55 -7.47 36.52
N THR A 834 -19.92 -6.69 37.54
CA THR A 834 -19.77 -7.12 38.94
C THR A 834 -20.67 -8.33 39.19
N ILE A 835 -20.06 -9.44 39.61
CA ILE A 835 -20.76 -10.69 39.95
C ILE A 835 -21.05 -10.69 41.45
N GLU A 836 -22.31 -10.94 41.79
CA GLU A 836 -22.77 -11.11 43.17
C GLU A 836 -23.34 -12.52 43.35
N GLN A 837 -22.84 -13.25 44.34
CA GLN A 837 -23.44 -14.51 44.77
C GLN A 837 -24.58 -14.22 45.74
N THR A 838 -25.80 -14.56 45.32
CA THR A 838 -27.06 -14.17 45.97
C THR A 838 -27.77 -15.33 46.66
N ASN A 839 -27.43 -16.59 46.32
CA ASN A 839 -27.70 -17.78 47.14
C ASN A 839 -26.51 -18.76 47.11
N TRP A 840 -26.47 -19.67 48.08
CA TRP A 840 -25.54 -20.82 48.05
C TRP A 840 -25.94 -21.81 46.96
N LEU A 841 -24.97 -22.50 46.35
CA LEU A 841 -25.20 -23.46 45.27
C LEU A 841 -26.15 -24.60 45.70
N GLU A 842 -26.11 -24.95 46.98
CA GLU A 842 -26.91 -25.97 47.65
C GLU A 842 -28.35 -25.52 47.91
N THR A 843 -28.67 -24.24 47.72
CA THR A 843 -30.03 -23.72 47.93
C THR A 843 -30.91 -24.07 46.73
N VAL A 844 -32.10 -24.58 46.97
CA VAL A 844 -33.11 -24.82 45.92
C VAL A 844 -33.94 -23.55 45.74
N SER A 845 -33.31 -22.51 45.17
CA SER A 845 -33.94 -21.20 44.97
C SER A 845 -35.00 -21.22 43.86
N ALA A 846 -36.01 -20.35 43.95
CA ALA A 846 -37.20 -20.40 43.10
C ALA A 846 -37.05 -19.68 41.74
N HIS A 847 -36.03 -19.97 40.94
CA HIS A 847 -35.81 -19.28 39.64
C HIS A 847 -36.57 -19.89 38.45
N THR A 848 -36.73 -21.21 38.39
CA THR A 848 -37.31 -21.92 37.24
C THR A 848 -38.19 -23.07 37.74
N ARG A 849 -39.49 -22.81 37.84
CA ARG A 849 -40.48 -23.77 38.35
C ARG A 849 -40.34 -25.14 37.66
N GLY A 850 -40.21 -26.21 38.44
CA GLY A 850 -40.04 -27.58 37.93
C GLY A 850 -38.56 -27.99 37.70
N HIS A 851 -37.62 -27.04 37.73
CA HIS A 851 -36.21 -27.29 37.43
C HIS A 851 -35.24 -26.81 38.52
N ASN A 852 -35.74 -26.13 39.56
CA ASN A 852 -34.93 -25.55 40.65
C ASN A 852 -33.97 -26.56 41.28
N ARG A 853 -34.41 -27.80 41.55
CA ARG A 853 -33.64 -28.79 42.34
C ARG A 853 -32.34 -29.24 41.67
N TYR A 854 -32.23 -29.24 40.36
CA TYR A 854 -31.03 -29.72 39.67
C TYR A 854 -30.28 -28.61 38.93
N SER A 855 -30.66 -27.35 39.13
CA SER A 855 -30.07 -26.24 38.38
C SER A 855 -29.69 -25.03 39.21
N VAL A 856 -28.73 -24.29 38.67
CA VAL A 856 -28.24 -23.00 39.20
C VAL A 856 -28.78 -21.89 38.29
N GLY A 857 -29.58 -20.99 38.87
CA GLY A 857 -30.06 -19.78 38.20
C GLY A 857 -29.06 -18.63 38.27
N ILE A 858 -28.68 -18.07 37.11
CA ILE A 858 -27.82 -16.88 36.99
C ILE A 858 -28.64 -15.77 36.34
N ALA A 859 -28.85 -14.67 37.05
CA ALA A 859 -29.59 -13.52 36.53
C ALA A 859 -28.65 -12.42 36.04
N PHE A 860 -28.88 -11.96 34.83
CA PHE A 860 -28.27 -10.77 34.25
C PHE A 860 -29.22 -9.58 34.50
N ALA A 861 -28.72 -8.53 35.15
CA ALA A 861 -29.51 -7.35 35.47
C ALA A 861 -29.93 -6.61 34.19
N GLY A 862 -31.23 -6.54 33.91
CA GLY A 862 -31.78 -5.86 32.75
C GLY A 862 -33.02 -6.54 32.16
N ASP A 863 -33.65 -5.86 31.20
CA ASP A 863 -34.70 -6.39 30.33
C ASP A 863 -34.16 -6.53 28.90
N PHE A 864 -33.78 -7.76 28.54
CA PHE A 864 -33.21 -8.09 27.23
C PHE A 864 -34.24 -8.51 26.17
N THR A 865 -35.48 -8.03 26.29
CA THR A 865 -36.51 -8.25 25.28
C THR A 865 -36.18 -7.51 23.98
N SER A 866 -35.72 -6.25 24.07
CA SER A 866 -35.37 -5.42 22.91
C SER A 866 -33.89 -5.04 22.81
N VAL A 867 -33.11 -5.27 23.86
CA VAL A 867 -31.67 -4.99 23.94
C VAL A 867 -30.93 -6.23 24.42
N ILE A 868 -29.60 -6.26 24.31
CA ILE A 868 -28.78 -7.38 24.80
C ILE A 868 -28.01 -6.99 26.07
N PRO A 869 -27.49 -7.96 26.86
CA PRO A 869 -26.69 -7.65 28.04
C PRO A 869 -25.47 -6.82 27.68
N THR A 870 -24.96 -6.09 28.68
CA THR A 870 -23.76 -5.29 28.50
C THR A 870 -22.55 -6.19 28.24
N PRO A 871 -21.44 -5.61 27.78
CA PRO A 871 -20.21 -6.33 27.47
C PRO A 871 -19.59 -6.98 28.67
N ALA A 872 -19.52 -6.20 29.74
CA ALA A 872 -18.99 -6.62 31.00
C ALA A 872 -19.86 -7.73 31.58
N GLN A 873 -21.18 -7.71 31.33
CA GLN A 873 -22.06 -8.83 31.65
C GLN A 873 -21.75 -10.09 30.83
N ILE A 874 -21.59 -9.99 29.50
CA ILE A 874 -21.25 -11.14 28.63
C ILE A 874 -19.89 -11.72 28.99
N GLU A 875 -18.90 -10.87 29.24
CA GLU A 875 -17.57 -11.27 29.66
C GLU A 875 -17.62 -11.98 31.02
N ARG A 876 -18.01 -11.24 32.07
CA ARG A 876 -17.97 -11.76 33.44
C ARG A 876 -18.93 -12.92 33.64
N GLY A 877 -20.06 -12.91 32.93
CA GLY A 877 -21.00 -14.04 32.87
C GLY A 877 -20.45 -15.25 32.13
N GLY A 878 -19.74 -15.07 31.03
CA GLY A 878 -19.05 -16.14 30.32
C GLY A 878 -17.98 -16.81 31.17
N HIS A 879 -17.16 -16.02 31.88
CA HIS A 879 -16.15 -16.53 32.82
C HIS A 879 -16.79 -17.27 34.00
N LEU A 880 -17.85 -16.72 34.59
CA LEU A 880 -18.60 -17.37 35.68
C LEU A 880 -19.21 -18.70 35.25
N ILE A 881 -19.86 -18.76 34.10
CA ILE A 881 -20.50 -19.97 33.60
C ILE A 881 -19.42 -21.02 33.27
N ALA A 882 -18.34 -20.63 32.61
CA ALA A 882 -17.24 -21.55 32.30
C ALA A 882 -16.60 -22.14 33.57
N TRP A 883 -16.39 -21.32 34.61
CA TRP A 883 -15.92 -21.79 35.92
C TRP A 883 -16.94 -22.71 36.61
N LEU A 884 -18.23 -22.34 36.64
CA LEU A 884 -19.28 -23.19 37.25
C LEU A 884 -19.44 -24.53 36.52
N MET A 885 -19.31 -24.55 35.20
CA MET A 885 -19.30 -25.77 34.40
C MET A 885 -18.17 -26.70 34.81
N GLN A 886 -16.97 -26.15 35.06
CA GLN A 886 -15.83 -26.91 35.58
C GLN A 886 -16.08 -27.42 37.01
N GLU A 887 -16.53 -26.56 37.93
CA GLU A 887 -16.71 -26.91 39.34
C GLU A 887 -17.83 -27.94 39.58
N LEU A 888 -18.89 -27.90 38.77
CA LEU A 888 -20.07 -28.74 38.92
C LEU A 888 -20.14 -29.86 37.88
N ASN A 889 -19.13 -29.96 37.00
CA ASN A 889 -19.07 -30.92 35.90
C ASN A 889 -20.33 -30.87 35.01
N ILE A 890 -20.72 -29.66 34.60
CA ILE A 890 -21.89 -29.39 33.77
C ILE A 890 -21.44 -29.17 32.32
N PRO A 891 -21.91 -29.96 31.35
CA PRO A 891 -21.52 -29.77 29.96
C PRO A 891 -22.30 -28.60 29.31
N LEU A 892 -21.74 -28.00 28.27
CA LEU A 892 -22.25 -26.75 27.67
C LEU A 892 -23.71 -26.85 27.22
N GLU A 893 -24.14 -28.02 26.74
CA GLU A 893 -25.52 -28.29 26.30
C GLU A 893 -26.56 -28.24 27.43
N ARG A 894 -26.10 -28.21 28.69
CA ARG A 894 -26.92 -28.03 29.90
C ARG A 894 -26.87 -26.62 30.47
N VAL A 895 -26.26 -25.68 29.75
CA VAL A 895 -26.45 -24.24 29.95
C VAL A 895 -27.59 -23.79 29.03
N ARG A 896 -28.68 -23.28 29.61
CA ARG A 896 -29.91 -22.94 28.88
C ARG A 896 -30.53 -21.63 29.37
N GLY A 897 -31.17 -20.88 28.49
CA GLY A 897 -32.05 -19.78 28.89
C GLY A 897 -33.32 -20.31 29.56
N HIS A 898 -33.96 -19.52 30.43
CA HIS A 898 -35.20 -19.94 31.10
C HIS A 898 -36.29 -20.43 30.11
N LYS A 899 -36.48 -19.73 28.99
CA LYS A 899 -37.40 -20.10 27.89
C LYS A 899 -37.05 -21.42 27.19
N GLU A 900 -35.81 -21.88 27.27
CA GLU A 900 -35.35 -23.14 26.66
C GLU A 900 -35.55 -24.34 27.60
N MET A 901 -36.02 -24.11 28.83
CA MET A 901 -36.30 -25.18 29.79
C MET A 901 -37.64 -25.85 29.45
N PRO A 902 -37.74 -27.20 29.57
CA PRO A 902 -38.98 -27.92 29.31
C PRO A 902 -40.17 -27.35 30.11
N ASP A 903 -41.37 -27.38 29.55
CA ASP A 903 -42.61 -26.97 30.23
C ASP A 903 -42.64 -25.51 30.75
N GLN A 904 -41.74 -24.64 30.28
CA GLN A 904 -41.75 -23.20 30.58
C GLN A 904 -42.37 -22.40 29.43
N THR A 905 -43.29 -21.51 29.77
CA THR A 905 -43.85 -20.51 28.85
C THR A 905 -43.47 -19.11 29.36
N THR A 906 -42.25 -18.68 29.03
CA THR A 906 -41.68 -17.39 29.48
C THR A 906 -40.89 -16.74 28.35
N VAL A 907 -40.76 -15.41 28.42
CA VAL A 907 -39.90 -14.62 27.53
C VAL A 907 -38.46 -14.60 28.04
N CYS A 908 -38.23 -14.87 29.34
CA CYS A 908 -36.89 -14.86 29.96
C CYS A 908 -35.92 -15.84 29.27
N PRO A 909 -34.67 -15.45 28.93
CA PRO A 909 -33.99 -14.23 29.35
C PRO A 909 -34.08 -13.08 28.32
N GLY A 910 -35.21 -12.98 27.63
CA GLY A 910 -35.53 -11.94 26.65
C GLY A 910 -35.62 -12.48 25.22
N ASP A 911 -36.33 -11.77 24.34
CA ASP A 911 -36.45 -12.14 22.93
C ASP A 911 -35.11 -12.10 22.19
N GLN A 912 -34.16 -11.25 22.61
CA GLN A 912 -32.83 -11.17 21.97
C GLN A 912 -31.93 -12.40 22.22
N TRP A 913 -32.36 -13.35 23.07
CA TRP A 913 -31.59 -14.55 23.42
C TRP A 913 -31.28 -15.41 22.18
N ASP A 914 -32.31 -15.82 21.45
CA ASP A 914 -32.25 -16.69 20.27
C ASP A 914 -32.73 -16.01 18.98
N SER A 915 -33.28 -14.79 19.08
CA SER A 915 -33.74 -13.99 17.94
C SER A 915 -33.10 -12.59 17.97
N GLY A 916 -33.19 -11.83 16.88
CA GLY A 916 -32.56 -10.50 16.81
C GLY A 916 -31.03 -10.55 16.91
N GLN A 917 -30.45 -9.86 17.91
CA GLN A 917 -28.99 -9.77 18.09
C GLN A 917 -28.35 -11.04 18.69
N GLN A 918 -29.14 -12.07 19.04
CA GLN A 918 -28.68 -13.42 19.38
C GLN A 918 -27.56 -13.48 20.45
N TRP A 919 -27.80 -12.86 21.61
CA TRP A 919 -26.76 -12.78 22.66
C TRP A 919 -26.41 -14.13 23.30
N ARG A 920 -27.22 -15.17 23.08
CA ARG A 920 -26.85 -16.56 23.37
C ARG A 920 -25.54 -16.94 22.68
N GLU A 921 -25.36 -16.61 21.40
CA GLU A 921 -24.12 -16.97 20.69
C GLU A 921 -22.93 -16.15 21.19
N LEU A 922 -23.14 -14.88 21.56
CA LEU A 922 -22.09 -14.04 22.16
C LEU A 922 -21.60 -14.62 23.48
N LEU A 923 -22.53 -15.00 24.36
CA LEU A 923 -22.22 -15.64 25.64
C LEU A 923 -21.53 -17.00 25.43
N PHE A 924 -22.03 -17.83 24.52
CA PHE A 924 -21.47 -19.17 24.26
C PHE A 924 -20.08 -19.09 23.61
N ARG A 925 -19.86 -18.14 22.70
CA ARG A 925 -18.53 -17.85 22.16
C ARG A 925 -17.57 -17.48 23.27
N ARG A 926 -17.99 -16.66 24.23
CA ARG A 926 -17.14 -16.28 25.36
C ARG A 926 -16.85 -17.46 26.28
N ILE A 927 -17.84 -18.28 26.61
CA ILE A 927 -17.64 -19.50 27.40
C ILE A 927 -16.59 -20.41 26.74
N ARG A 928 -16.68 -20.64 25.42
CA ARG A 928 -15.69 -21.44 24.66
C ARG A 928 -14.31 -20.80 24.69
N ALA A 929 -14.20 -19.48 24.55
CA ALA A 929 -12.93 -18.76 24.60
C ALA A 929 -12.25 -18.89 25.99
N VAL A 930 -13.02 -18.77 27.07
CA VAL A 930 -12.51 -18.98 28.45
C VAL A 930 -12.06 -20.43 28.64
N GLN A 931 -12.82 -21.41 28.14
CA GLN A 931 -12.43 -22.83 28.17
C GLN A 931 -11.16 -23.11 27.35
N ALA A 932 -10.88 -22.32 26.31
CA ALA A 932 -9.65 -22.36 25.52
C ALA A 932 -8.47 -21.61 26.17
N GLY A 933 -8.60 -21.11 27.40
CA GLY A 933 -7.52 -20.46 28.15
C GLY A 933 -7.36 -18.96 27.88
N GLN A 934 -8.28 -18.34 27.14
CA GLN A 934 -8.28 -16.89 26.88
C GLN A 934 -8.99 -16.16 28.03
N LEU A 935 -8.32 -16.06 29.18
CA LEU A 935 -8.92 -15.54 30.42
C LEU A 935 -9.14 -14.03 30.44
N ASP A 936 -8.33 -13.27 29.69
CA ASP A 936 -8.49 -11.83 29.51
C ASP A 936 -8.64 -11.53 28.01
N VAL A 937 -9.58 -10.65 27.64
CA VAL A 937 -9.58 -10.01 26.32
C VAL A 937 -8.40 -9.05 26.30
N GLN A 938 -7.22 -9.56 25.96
CA GLN A 938 -6.02 -8.74 25.86
C GLN A 938 -6.22 -7.76 24.70
N LYS A 939 -6.60 -6.52 25.02
CA LYS A 939 -6.75 -5.45 24.04
C LYS A 939 -5.37 -5.11 23.51
N THR A 940 -5.12 -5.45 22.25
CA THR A 940 -3.83 -5.19 21.59
C THR A 940 -3.72 -3.74 21.14
N ILE A 941 -4.84 -3.01 21.09
CA ILE A 941 -4.91 -1.61 20.65
C ILE A 941 -5.32 -0.73 21.83
N GLY A 942 -4.54 0.33 22.11
CA GLY A 942 -4.84 1.25 23.21
C GLY A 942 -6.07 2.13 22.94
N HIS A 943 -6.09 2.85 21.83
CA HIS A 943 -7.19 3.73 21.45
C HIS A 943 -7.41 3.62 19.94
N TYR A 944 -8.63 3.27 19.54
CA TYR A 944 -9.05 3.14 18.15
C TYR A 944 -10.11 4.19 17.77
N MET A 945 -9.87 4.96 16.72
CA MET A 945 -10.83 5.93 16.20
C MET A 945 -11.57 5.27 15.01
N LEU A 946 -12.84 4.95 15.23
CA LEU A 946 -13.67 4.22 14.27
C LEU A 946 -14.47 5.19 13.39
N PHE A 947 -14.20 5.12 12.11
CA PHE A 947 -14.88 5.86 11.07
C PHE A 947 -15.85 4.95 10.32
N TRP A 948 -16.93 5.51 9.79
CA TRP A 948 -17.87 4.72 9.00
C TRP A 948 -17.40 4.55 7.55
N TRP A 949 -17.76 3.41 6.96
CA TRP A 949 -17.43 3.10 5.56
C TRP A 949 -18.57 2.30 4.94
N ARG A 950 -18.92 2.59 3.69
CA ARG A 950 -19.88 1.79 2.92
C ARG A 950 -19.31 1.29 1.61
N ASN A 951 -18.63 2.16 0.89
CA ASN A 951 -17.93 1.87 -0.36
C ASN A 951 -16.88 2.98 -0.61
N PRO A 952 -16.02 2.86 -1.63
CA PRO A 952 -14.94 3.83 -1.89
C PRO A 952 -15.39 5.27 -2.08
N ASP A 953 -16.60 5.51 -2.61
CA ASP A 953 -17.13 6.86 -2.90
C ASP A 953 -18.03 7.40 -1.76
N TYR A 954 -18.35 6.57 -0.77
CA TYR A 954 -19.29 6.89 0.30
C TYR A 954 -18.81 6.31 1.62
N TRP A 955 -17.93 7.08 2.26
CA TRP A 955 -17.32 6.78 3.55
C TRP A 955 -17.19 8.09 4.37
N ALA A 956 -16.72 7.97 5.61
CA ALA A 956 -16.58 9.05 6.58
C ALA A 956 -15.47 10.07 6.25
N GLN A 957 -15.38 10.52 5.00
CA GLN A 957 -14.32 11.41 4.53
C GLN A 957 -14.30 12.73 5.31
N ALA A 958 -15.44 13.42 5.40
CA ALA A 958 -15.53 14.68 6.13
C ALA A 958 -15.26 14.50 7.63
N ASP A 959 -15.77 13.43 8.24
CA ASP A 959 -15.50 13.09 9.64
C ASP A 959 -13.99 12.80 9.88
N TRP A 960 -13.31 12.16 8.91
CA TRP A 960 -11.87 11.88 8.93
C TRP A 960 -11.02 13.14 8.82
N GLU A 961 -11.35 14.04 7.88
CA GLU A 961 -10.69 15.33 7.69
C GLU A 961 -10.84 16.20 8.95
N ASN A 962 -12.05 16.24 9.51
CA ASN A 962 -12.34 17.00 10.72
C ASN A 962 -11.64 16.45 11.97
N ALA A 963 -11.31 15.15 11.99
CA ALA A 963 -10.61 14.50 13.09
C ALA A 963 -9.08 14.62 13.06
N GLN A 964 -8.49 15.17 11.99
CA GLN A 964 -7.03 15.19 11.80
C GLN A 964 -6.26 15.83 12.96
N ASN A 965 -6.74 16.96 13.51
CA ASN A 965 -6.08 17.63 14.63
C ASN A 965 -6.05 16.75 15.90
N TYR A 966 -7.18 16.08 16.18
CA TYR A 966 -7.30 15.13 17.26
C TYR A 966 -6.41 13.89 17.06
N ILE A 967 -6.36 13.35 15.84
CA ILE A 967 -5.51 12.21 15.48
C ILE A 967 -4.02 12.56 15.65
N ARG A 968 -3.58 13.74 15.17
CA ARG A 968 -2.19 14.18 15.31
C ARG A 968 -1.78 14.35 16.77
N HIS A 969 -2.66 14.92 17.59
CA HIS A 969 -2.37 15.20 19.00
C HIS A 969 -2.33 13.91 19.84
N PHE A 970 -3.33 13.03 19.69
CA PHE A 970 -3.49 11.86 20.56
C PHE A 970 -2.96 10.54 19.96
N ARG A 971 -2.68 10.49 18.65
CA ARG A 971 -2.18 9.32 17.91
C ARG A 971 -2.97 8.02 18.18
N PRO A 972 -4.31 8.01 18.03
CA PRO A 972 -5.07 6.76 18.04
C PRO A 972 -4.72 5.90 16.82
N THR A 973 -4.91 4.58 16.93
CA THR A 973 -5.08 3.72 15.76
C THR A 973 -6.39 4.12 15.08
N CYS A 974 -6.45 4.21 13.76
CA CYS A 974 -7.69 4.59 13.08
C CYS A 974 -8.08 3.54 12.05
N GLY A 975 -9.37 3.40 11.80
CA GLY A 975 -9.85 2.57 10.71
C GLY A 975 -11.36 2.48 10.67
N PHE A 976 -11.86 1.54 9.86
CA PHE A 976 -13.25 1.52 9.42
C PHE A 976 -14.01 0.27 9.84
N LEU A 977 -13.29 -0.77 10.27
CA LEU A 977 -13.87 -2.06 10.64
C LEU A 977 -14.17 -2.10 12.14
N VAL A 978 -15.39 -2.52 12.45
CA VAL A 978 -15.87 -2.74 13.81
C VAL A 978 -15.05 -3.87 14.44
N GLU A 979 -14.72 -4.90 13.68
CA GLU A 979 -13.97 -6.08 14.09
C GLU A 979 -12.56 -5.74 14.59
N ASP A 980 -11.89 -4.77 13.96
CA ASP A 980 -10.57 -4.30 14.39
C ASP A 980 -10.68 -3.42 15.63
N ALA A 981 -11.68 -2.53 15.65
CA ALA A 981 -11.97 -1.69 16.81
C ALA A 981 -12.35 -2.52 18.06
N MET A 982 -12.90 -3.73 17.90
CA MET A 982 -13.17 -4.67 19.00
C MET A 982 -11.88 -5.12 19.72
N GLN A 983 -10.70 -4.96 19.13
CA GLN A 983 -9.41 -5.25 19.77
C GLN A 983 -8.89 -4.08 20.62
N ALA A 984 -9.59 -2.94 20.63
CA ALA A 984 -9.15 -1.73 21.32
C ALA A 984 -9.71 -1.56 22.74
N GLU A 985 -8.93 -0.99 23.64
CA GLU A 985 -9.40 -0.64 24.99
C GLU A 985 -10.37 0.54 24.95
N TYR A 986 -10.04 1.59 24.21
CA TYR A 986 -10.90 2.75 23.98
C TYR A 986 -11.27 2.86 22.51
N VAL A 987 -12.54 3.15 22.20
CA VAL A 987 -12.99 3.41 20.83
C VAL A 987 -13.71 4.75 20.75
N THR A 988 -13.25 5.62 19.85
CA THR A 988 -13.93 6.88 19.54
C THR A 988 -14.60 6.74 18.18
N ILE A 989 -15.93 6.67 18.15
CA ILE A 989 -16.70 6.66 16.90
C ILE A 989 -16.87 8.10 16.44
N VAL A 990 -16.51 8.38 15.18
CA VAL A 990 -16.66 9.70 14.59
C VAL A 990 -17.80 9.68 13.58
N GLY A 991 -18.73 10.63 13.74
CA GLY A 991 -19.91 10.75 12.88
C GLY A 991 -21.17 10.07 13.43
N GLY A 992 -22.30 10.41 12.81
CA GLY A 992 -23.63 10.01 13.26
C GLY A 992 -23.97 8.52 13.06
N VAL A 993 -25.15 8.13 13.55
CA VAL A 993 -25.64 6.73 13.56
C VAL A 993 -25.95 6.16 12.17
N ALA A 994 -26.01 7.03 11.15
CA ALA A 994 -26.13 6.64 9.74
C ALA A 994 -24.84 5.99 9.20
N GLY A 995 -23.71 6.30 9.83
CA GLY A 995 -22.40 5.78 9.51
C GLY A 995 -22.10 4.48 10.25
N VAL A 996 -21.75 4.59 11.54
CA VAL A 996 -21.59 3.44 12.44
C VAL A 996 -22.91 3.25 13.19
N SER A 997 -23.55 2.11 13.00
CA SER A 997 -24.88 1.87 13.57
C SER A 997 -24.84 1.77 15.10
N TRP A 998 -26.00 1.95 15.75
CA TRP A 998 -26.14 1.64 17.19
C TRP A 998 -25.83 0.18 17.51
N GLN A 999 -26.08 -0.74 16.56
CA GLN A 999 -25.78 -2.16 16.75
C GLN A 999 -24.27 -2.40 16.77
N ASP A 1000 -23.50 -1.72 15.92
CA ASP A 1000 -22.04 -1.84 15.88
C ASP A 1000 -21.38 -1.17 17.07
N GLU A 1001 -21.88 -0.01 17.49
CA GLU A 1001 -21.45 0.64 18.72
C GLU A 1001 -21.69 -0.28 19.94
N GLU A 1002 -22.84 -0.95 20.00
CA GLU A 1002 -23.13 -1.93 21.04
C GLU A 1002 -22.24 -3.17 20.92
N ARG A 1003 -21.92 -3.64 19.71
CA ARG A 1003 -20.95 -4.75 19.47
C ARG A 1003 -19.55 -4.40 19.98
N LEU A 1004 -19.08 -3.17 19.80
CA LEU A 1004 -17.79 -2.68 20.30
C LEU A 1004 -17.76 -2.63 21.80
N ARG A 1005 -18.82 -2.04 22.38
CA ARG A 1005 -19.03 -2.14 23.81
C ARG A 1005 -18.90 -3.60 24.17
N LEU A 1006 -19.68 -4.51 23.57
CA LEU A 1006 -19.79 -5.95 23.91
C LEU A 1006 -18.49 -6.72 23.88
N ALA A 1007 -17.54 -6.25 23.08
CA ALA A 1007 -16.17 -6.74 23.05
C ALA A 1007 -15.32 -6.30 24.26
N GLY A 1008 -15.84 -5.48 25.15
CA GLY A 1008 -15.12 -4.86 26.28
C GLY A 1008 -14.46 -3.53 25.94
N CYS A 1009 -14.82 -2.86 24.83
CA CYS A 1009 -14.29 -1.53 24.51
C CYS A 1009 -15.00 -0.44 25.31
N LYS A 1010 -14.28 0.58 25.76
CA LYS A 1010 -14.83 1.83 26.28
C LYS A 1010 -15.11 2.77 25.10
N VAL A 1011 -16.38 2.84 24.71
CA VAL A 1011 -16.80 3.50 23.46
C VAL A 1011 -17.46 4.86 23.72
N GLU A 1012 -16.94 5.93 23.11
CA GLU A 1012 -17.63 7.22 23.00
C GLU A 1012 -17.85 7.60 21.54
N ARG A 1013 -18.97 8.27 21.26
CA ARG A 1013 -19.28 8.80 19.94
C ARG A 1013 -19.17 10.32 19.95
N ILE A 1014 -18.49 10.87 18.95
CA ILE A 1014 -18.39 12.29 18.69
C ILE A 1014 -19.09 12.56 17.37
N ALA A 1015 -20.28 13.14 17.46
CA ALA A 1015 -21.13 13.50 16.33
C ALA A 1015 -21.90 14.77 16.68
N GLY A 1016 -21.55 15.89 16.04
CA GLY A 1016 -22.32 17.13 16.08
C GLY A 1016 -23.57 17.05 15.20
N ALA A 1017 -24.40 18.10 15.23
CA ALA A 1017 -25.56 18.20 14.33
C ALA A 1017 -25.14 18.35 12.85
N ASN A 1018 -23.91 18.78 12.61
CA ASN A 1018 -23.24 18.84 11.32
C ASN A 1018 -21.73 18.57 11.48
N GLU A 1019 -21.02 18.53 10.36
CA GLU A 1019 -19.58 18.24 10.29
C GLU A 1019 -18.73 19.29 11.03
N GLU A 1020 -19.09 20.59 10.93
CA GLU A 1020 -18.41 21.68 11.66
C GLU A 1020 -18.50 21.52 13.19
N GLU A 1021 -19.66 21.08 13.69
CA GLU A 1021 -19.86 20.86 15.12
C GLU A 1021 -19.12 19.61 15.60
N THR A 1022 -19.09 18.52 14.79
CA THR A 1022 -18.23 17.35 15.07
C THR A 1022 -16.76 17.76 15.18
N LYS A 1023 -16.28 18.60 14.24
CA LYS A 1023 -14.93 19.15 14.26
C LYS A 1023 -14.66 19.97 15.52
N ALA A 1024 -15.55 20.90 15.87
CA ALA A 1024 -15.41 21.74 17.04
C ALA A 1024 -15.34 20.92 18.34
N MET A 1025 -16.11 19.84 18.45
CA MET A 1025 -16.06 18.92 19.61
C MET A 1025 -14.72 18.19 19.72
N LEU A 1026 -14.11 17.78 18.59
CA LEU A 1026 -12.80 17.15 18.56
C LEU A 1026 -11.67 18.14 18.86
N ASP A 1027 -11.74 19.35 18.32
CA ASP A 1027 -10.77 20.43 18.58
C ASP A 1027 -10.83 20.91 20.04
N GLU A 1028 -12.02 20.96 20.65
CA GLU A 1028 -12.19 21.28 22.07
C GLU A 1028 -11.44 20.28 22.97
N LEU A 1029 -11.53 18.98 22.67
CA LEU A 1029 -10.79 17.94 23.38
C LEU A 1029 -9.27 18.15 23.29
N VAL A 1030 -8.77 18.48 22.10
CA VAL A 1030 -7.35 18.82 21.89
C VAL A 1030 -6.94 20.05 22.68
N ALA A 1031 -7.74 21.13 22.63
CA ALA A 1031 -7.46 22.37 23.36
C ALA A 1031 -7.43 22.18 24.89
N LEU A 1032 -8.28 21.28 25.40
CA LEU A 1032 -8.32 20.91 26.82
C LEU A 1032 -7.25 19.86 27.20
N GLY A 1033 -6.52 19.31 26.23
CA GLY A 1033 -5.58 18.19 26.44
C GLY A 1033 -6.25 16.90 26.93
N ARG A 1034 -7.57 16.78 26.77
CA ARG A 1034 -8.34 15.61 27.21
C ARG A 1034 -8.55 14.68 26.04
N ARG A 1035 -8.10 13.44 26.17
CA ARG A 1035 -8.25 12.43 25.11
C ARG A 1035 -9.72 12.07 24.91
N PHE A 1036 -10.53 11.97 25.96
CA PHE A 1036 -11.92 11.56 25.87
C PHE A 1036 -12.84 12.58 26.52
N ARG A 1037 -14.10 12.71 26.05
CA ARG A 1037 -15.10 13.56 26.72
C ARG A 1037 -15.54 12.94 28.04
N THR A 1038 -15.77 11.62 27.99
CA THR A 1038 -16.47 10.89 29.05
C THR A 1038 -15.56 10.05 29.93
N PHE A 1039 -14.32 9.81 29.51
CA PHE A 1039 -13.34 9.04 30.27
C PHE A 1039 -12.24 9.96 30.82
N ASP A 1040 -11.81 9.73 32.06
CA ASP A 1040 -10.67 10.40 32.70
C ASP A 1040 -9.46 9.47 32.57
N VAL A 1041 -8.64 9.71 31.53
CA VAL A 1041 -7.52 8.85 31.12
C VAL A 1041 -6.31 9.68 30.73
#